data_AF-A0A0S4PUU4-F1
#
_entry.id   AF-A0A0S4PUU4-F1
#
_cell.length_a   1.000
_cell.length_b   1.000
_cell.length_c   1.000
_cell.angle_alpha   90.00
_cell.angle_beta   90.00
_cell.angle_gamma   90.00
#
_symmetry.space_group_name_H-M   'P 1'
#
loop_
_entity.id
_entity.type
_entity.pdbx_description
1 polymer ?
#
loop_
_entity_poly.entity_id
_entity_poly.type
_entity_poly.pdbx_seq_one_letter_code
_entity_poly.pdbx_strand_id
1 'polypeptide(L)'
;MKKLLYMTMCAIMSVFISSCGDSKGDSQKITYKYHPKDRAELVKLINDENVNLSEIDTSKVTDFSFLFARLGEECDDTLGWHREDLLTPHLEKCKNTGIKRLDSIHAIKKQISDIDSQIRKIESALEKEEQCRSDFESFIAPKIQAKIKSKEGFFDEHKREYVKRKTLNDKERAQVRDEVIKENKSCIFLKNVEDKERISSLKEQQVNLEEQLSHLMEKLGTITHWDTRNVKDMSFVFAGGFAWELLRDKEQSKVELYWDTHSVENMQGMFFENYALSEELQEWVTHFDVSNVKDMSYMFYRSNFNKNINAWNVSRVESMEAMFAQNFSFNQPLDKWNTSRVKNMAEMFVCALSFNQNIQSWNVGNVENMSYLFGGLCAVDSTCAFNQPLNAWNVSKVRDMSGMFIFLRQFNQPLDKWDTRNVENMSGMFKEASSFNQPLNTWNVSNVKDMSYMFEYAESFNQPLDKWNVGNVENMQGMFADSAFNQPINNWNVQKVEDMSKMFHSRVFNQPLDKWQVKSLKNMQGMFSEYFLQNIDSWEIDRTKVKTADAFSPNSAFVPKWYGEDIINDEELADEVSSCFEFGVGCEVDKVSFELPFKENSIKFFKGDKQGNFARICLPYAEYSDEKRAKDIYEHISMCLDSIKVRESKMMTLHFDGIYRATHIGECETLDFPHSQP
;
A
#
# COMPACT_ATOMS: atom_id res chain seq x y z
N MET A 1 -30.58 35.35 7.69
CA MET A 1 -31.83 34.83 8.30
C MET A 1 -31.66 33.49 9.03
N LYS A 2 -31.10 32.41 8.45
CA LYS A 2 -30.86 31.15 9.18
C LYS A 2 -29.90 31.26 10.40
N LYS A 3 -28.79 32.01 10.28
CA LYS A 3 -27.91 32.34 11.42
C LYS A 3 -28.57 33.24 12.47
N LEU A 4 -29.52 34.09 12.04
CA LEU A 4 -30.26 34.97 12.94
C LEU A 4 -31.30 34.16 13.73
N LEU A 5 -31.97 33.20 13.10
CA LEU A 5 -32.90 32.27 13.75
C LEU A 5 -32.22 31.39 14.81
N TYR A 6 -31.01 30.88 14.51
CA TYR A 6 -30.27 30.00 15.42
C TYR A 6 -29.73 30.75 16.65
N MET A 7 -29.22 31.98 16.47
CA MET A 7 -28.81 32.82 17.60
C MET A 7 -30.00 33.32 18.43
N THR A 8 -31.17 33.56 17.83
CA THR A 8 -32.39 33.80 18.60
C THR A 8 -32.86 32.57 19.36
N MET A 9 -32.71 31.34 18.85
CA MET A 9 -33.09 30.13 19.62
C MET A 9 -32.17 29.85 20.81
N CYS A 10 -30.85 30.09 20.68
CA CYS A 10 -29.92 29.99 21.83
C CYS A 10 -30.12 31.11 22.86
N ALA A 11 -30.45 32.33 22.42
CA ALA A 11 -30.79 33.45 23.30
C ALA A 11 -32.14 33.25 24.01
N ILE A 12 -33.10 32.60 23.34
CA ILE A 12 -34.39 32.23 23.94
C ILE A 12 -34.20 31.10 24.98
N MET A 13 -33.36 30.09 24.71
CA MET A 13 -33.05 29.03 25.69
C MET A 13 -32.33 29.53 26.95
N SER A 14 -31.52 30.59 26.86
CA SER A 14 -30.86 31.18 28.03
C SER A 14 -31.78 32.07 28.87
N VAL A 15 -32.86 32.61 28.30
CA VAL A 15 -33.88 33.39 29.03
C VAL A 15 -34.91 32.47 29.72
N PHE A 16 -35.18 31.27 29.18
CA PHE A 16 -36.14 30.31 29.76
C PHE A 16 -35.65 29.55 31.02
N ILE A 17 -34.37 29.65 31.40
CA ILE A 17 -33.86 29.03 32.63
C ILE A 17 -34.31 29.80 33.90
N SER A 18 -34.90 30.99 33.77
CA SER A 18 -35.31 31.81 34.93
C SER A 18 -36.83 31.97 35.14
N SER A 19 -37.70 31.34 34.35
CA SER A 19 -39.15 31.46 34.57
C SER A 19 -40.04 30.28 34.15
N CYS A 20 -39.56 29.05 34.15
CA CYS A 20 -40.44 27.89 33.97
C CYS A 20 -40.99 27.42 35.33
N GLY A 21 -42.09 28.05 35.74
CA GLY A 21 -43.10 27.39 36.56
C GLY A 21 -43.87 26.37 35.71
N ASP A 22 -43.96 25.15 36.23
CA ASP A 22 -44.94 24.10 35.93
C ASP A 22 -45.62 24.11 34.55
N SER A 23 -45.06 23.33 33.61
CA SER A 23 -45.85 22.70 32.56
C SER A 23 -45.56 21.20 32.51
N LYS A 24 -46.45 20.42 33.14
CA LYS A 24 -46.51 18.96 33.08
C LYS A 24 -46.79 18.49 31.65
N GLY A 25 -45.75 18.08 30.94
CA GLY A 25 -45.84 16.99 29.98
C GLY A 25 -45.29 15.74 30.69
N ASP A 26 -46.00 14.62 30.62
CA ASP A 26 -45.59 13.35 31.23
C ASP A 26 -44.24 12.88 30.67
N SER A 27 -43.14 13.32 31.28
CA SER A 27 -41.87 12.60 31.21
C SER A 27 -42.08 11.32 32.02
N GLN A 28 -42.21 10.17 31.34
CA GLN A 28 -42.07 8.89 32.02
C GLN A 28 -40.76 8.95 32.82
N LYS A 29 -40.88 8.91 34.14
CA LYS A 29 -39.74 8.98 35.04
C LYS A 29 -38.96 7.68 34.84
N ILE A 30 -37.89 7.74 34.05
CA ILE A 30 -37.01 6.58 33.79
C ILE A 30 -36.60 6.04 35.15
N THR A 31 -37.02 4.80 35.44
CA THR A 31 -36.72 4.14 36.70
C THR A 31 -35.57 3.20 36.46
N TYR A 32 -34.37 3.62 36.86
CA TYR A 32 -33.17 2.81 36.76
C TYR A 32 -33.25 1.62 37.72
N LYS A 33 -33.06 0.41 37.19
CA LYS A 33 -32.98 -0.82 37.99
C LYS A 33 -31.53 -1.22 38.25
N TYR A 34 -30.65 -0.98 37.28
CA TYR A 34 -29.26 -1.42 37.32
C TYR A 34 -28.34 -0.22 37.45
N HIS A 35 -27.33 -0.32 38.32
CA HIS A 35 -26.42 0.77 38.65
C HIS A 35 -24.97 0.24 38.63
N PRO A 36 -24.42 -0.09 37.45
CA PRO A 36 -23.05 -0.57 37.32
C PRO A 36 -22.07 0.45 37.92
N LYS A 37 -21.07 -0.05 38.63
CA LYS A 37 -20.00 0.77 39.24
C LYS A 37 -18.80 0.94 38.33
N ASP A 38 -18.63 0.03 37.37
CA ASP A 38 -17.51 0.00 36.47
C ASP A 38 -17.89 -0.57 35.09
N ARG A 39 -16.92 -0.54 34.18
CA ARG A 39 -17.05 -1.07 32.82
C ARG A 39 -17.42 -2.55 32.80
N ALA A 40 -16.84 -3.38 33.67
CA ALA A 40 -17.03 -4.83 33.65
C ALA A 40 -18.46 -5.22 34.07
N GLU A 41 -19.01 -4.56 35.09
CA GLU A 41 -20.41 -4.69 35.47
C GLU A 41 -21.33 -4.21 34.34
N LEU A 42 -21.01 -3.08 33.69
CA LEU A 42 -21.77 -2.58 32.55
C LEU A 42 -21.78 -3.56 31.37
N VAL A 43 -20.63 -4.12 30.98
CA VAL A 43 -20.54 -5.11 29.89
C VAL A 43 -21.37 -6.36 30.19
N LYS A 44 -21.40 -6.83 31.44
CA LYS A 44 -22.24 -7.97 31.85
C LYS A 44 -23.73 -7.67 31.64
N LEU A 45 -24.17 -6.47 32.02
CA LEU A 45 -25.57 -6.04 31.86
C LEU A 45 -25.95 -5.85 30.39
N ILE A 46 -25.06 -5.27 29.57
CA ILE A 46 -25.29 -5.10 28.13
C ILE A 46 -25.47 -6.48 27.46
N ASN A 47 -24.66 -7.46 27.85
CA ASN A 47 -24.71 -8.81 27.28
C ASN A 47 -25.88 -9.68 27.79
N ASP A 48 -26.59 -9.30 28.85
CA ASP A 48 -27.75 -10.06 29.35
C ASP A 48 -29.01 -9.69 28.58
N GLU A 49 -29.45 -10.53 27.65
CA GLU A 49 -30.60 -10.30 26.76
C GLU A 49 -31.92 -10.01 27.50
N ASN A 50 -32.04 -10.31 28.80
CA ASN A 50 -33.23 -10.01 29.61
C ASN A 50 -33.26 -8.58 30.17
N VAL A 51 -32.10 -7.93 30.21
CA VAL A 51 -31.92 -6.57 30.74
C VAL A 51 -32.30 -5.55 29.67
N ASN A 52 -33.25 -4.67 29.99
CA ASN A 52 -33.54 -3.53 29.14
C ASN A 52 -32.43 -2.47 29.30
N LEU A 53 -31.72 -2.12 28.22
CA LEU A 53 -30.62 -1.13 28.32
C LEU A 53 -31.10 0.25 28.78
N SER A 54 -32.40 0.53 28.63
CA SER A 54 -32.98 1.78 29.13
C SER A 54 -33.05 1.87 30.65
N GLU A 55 -32.97 0.75 31.36
CA GLU A 55 -33.07 0.66 32.82
C GLU A 55 -31.70 0.71 33.53
N ILE A 56 -30.61 0.96 32.78
CA ILE A 56 -29.24 1.04 33.29
C ILE A 56 -28.87 2.50 33.56
N ASP A 57 -28.45 2.80 34.79
CA ASP A 57 -27.84 4.08 35.17
C ASP A 57 -26.32 4.01 35.01
N THR A 58 -25.78 4.71 34.01
CA THR A 58 -24.34 4.75 33.73
C THR A 58 -23.60 5.87 34.48
N SER A 59 -24.27 6.66 35.33
CA SER A 59 -23.71 7.87 35.95
C SER A 59 -22.43 7.63 36.78
N LYS A 60 -22.19 6.40 37.24
CA LYS A 60 -20.99 6.01 38.00
C LYS A 60 -19.86 5.42 37.16
N VAL A 61 -20.11 5.10 35.89
CA VAL A 61 -19.13 4.44 35.03
C VAL A 61 -18.28 5.50 34.34
N THR A 62 -16.97 5.42 34.52
CA THR A 62 -16.01 6.38 33.93
C THR A 62 -15.29 5.84 32.70
N ASP A 63 -15.37 4.53 32.44
CA ASP A 63 -14.66 3.85 31.35
C ASP A 63 -15.68 3.16 30.43
N PHE A 64 -15.81 3.67 29.21
CA PHE A 64 -16.65 3.12 28.13
C PHE A 64 -15.81 2.40 27.06
N SER A 65 -14.51 2.24 27.28
CA SER A 65 -13.62 1.71 26.25
C SER A 65 -14.11 0.36 25.71
N PHE A 66 -14.02 0.14 24.40
CA PHE A 66 -14.42 -1.12 23.74
C PHE A 66 -15.86 -1.60 23.99
N LEU A 67 -16.77 -0.80 24.58
CA LEU A 67 -18.12 -1.30 24.94
C LEU A 67 -18.86 -1.93 23.76
N PHE A 68 -18.76 -1.35 22.57
CA PHE A 68 -19.43 -1.84 21.35
C PHE A 68 -18.42 -2.13 20.23
N ALA A 69 -17.17 -2.42 20.58
CA ALA A 69 -16.15 -2.78 19.61
C ALA A 69 -16.41 -4.16 18.97
N ARG A 70 -16.24 -4.25 17.65
CA ARG A 70 -16.40 -5.47 16.85
C ARG A 70 -15.14 -5.74 16.01
N LEU A 71 -14.07 -6.16 16.67
CA LEU A 71 -12.72 -6.25 16.06
C LEU A 71 -12.31 -7.66 15.58
N GLY A 72 -13.25 -8.61 15.50
CA GLY A 72 -13.00 -10.02 15.18
C GLY A 72 -12.88 -10.90 16.45
N GLU A 73 -12.99 -12.23 16.31
CA GLU A 73 -13.04 -13.17 17.45
C GLU A 73 -11.74 -13.23 18.27
N GLU A 74 -10.58 -13.09 17.62
CA GLU A 74 -9.30 -13.21 18.31
C GLU A 74 -8.78 -11.88 18.85
N CYS A 75 -9.38 -10.74 18.45
CA CYS A 75 -8.78 -9.40 18.59
C CYS A 75 -7.35 -9.31 18.04
N ASP A 76 -7.01 -10.32 17.27
CA ASP A 76 -5.75 -10.64 16.66
C ASP A 76 -6.19 -11.03 15.25
N ASP A 77 -5.85 -10.21 14.27
CA ASP A 77 -5.93 -10.71 12.91
C ASP A 77 -4.80 -10.07 12.13
N THR A 78 -4.00 -10.96 11.58
CA THR A 78 -2.69 -10.84 10.94
C THR A 78 -2.66 -9.99 9.65
N LEU A 79 -3.65 -9.13 9.44
CA LEU A 79 -3.95 -8.54 8.12
C LEU A 79 -3.88 -7.00 8.07
N GLY A 80 -3.44 -6.32 9.14
CA GLY A 80 -3.31 -4.86 9.15
C GLY A 80 -1.94 -4.40 9.65
N TRP A 81 -1.27 -3.54 8.87
CA TRP A 81 -0.14 -2.73 9.37
C TRP A 81 -0.54 -2.06 10.70
N HIS A 82 0.27 -2.22 11.74
CA HIS A 82 0.12 -1.65 13.10
C HIS A 82 -1.02 -2.20 13.99
N ARG A 83 -1.85 -3.14 13.52
CA ARG A 83 -3.02 -3.61 14.30
C ARG A 83 -2.61 -4.39 15.56
N GLU A 84 -1.58 -5.23 15.46
CA GLU A 84 -1.08 -6.05 16.56
C GLU A 84 -0.52 -5.18 17.69
N ASP A 85 0.42 -4.27 17.39
CA ASP A 85 1.03 -3.39 18.40
C ASP A 85 0.00 -2.48 19.09
N LEU A 86 -1.01 -2.00 18.34
CA LEU A 86 -2.07 -1.13 18.86
C LEU A 86 -3.03 -1.88 19.81
N LEU A 87 -3.45 -3.10 19.45
CA LEU A 87 -4.49 -3.83 20.20
C LEU A 87 -3.94 -4.80 21.25
N THR A 88 -2.67 -5.22 21.14
CA THR A 88 -2.03 -6.13 22.11
C THR A 88 -2.16 -5.65 23.56
N PRO A 89 -1.93 -4.36 23.89
CA PRO A 89 -2.13 -3.85 25.25
C PRO A 89 -3.60 -3.87 25.73
N HIS A 90 -4.56 -4.05 24.81
CA HIS A 90 -5.99 -3.98 25.06
C HIS A 90 -6.72 -5.31 24.86
N LEU A 91 -6.00 -6.43 24.72
CA LEU A 91 -6.56 -7.74 24.39
C LEU A 91 -7.69 -8.18 25.33
N GLU A 92 -7.55 -7.93 26.63
CA GLU A 92 -8.59 -8.25 27.62
C GLU A 92 -9.89 -7.46 27.38
N LYS A 93 -9.77 -6.15 27.13
CA LYS A 93 -10.93 -5.27 26.86
C LYS A 93 -11.58 -5.60 25.52
N CYS A 94 -10.77 -5.92 24.51
CA CYS A 94 -11.23 -6.28 23.18
C CYS A 94 -11.98 -7.62 23.17
N LYS A 95 -11.57 -8.60 23.99
CA LYS A 95 -12.30 -9.88 24.16
C LYS A 95 -13.55 -9.77 25.03
N ASN A 96 -13.70 -8.66 25.77
CA ASN A 96 -14.78 -8.43 26.73
C ASN A 96 -15.58 -7.16 26.37
N THR A 97 -16.36 -7.25 25.29
CA THR A 97 -17.24 -6.20 24.78
C THR A 97 -18.72 -6.55 25.02
N GLY A 98 -19.60 -5.57 24.86
CA GLY A 98 -21.05 -5.66 24.98
C GLY A 98 -21.77 -6.07 23.68
N ILE A 99 -21.09 -6.72 22.73
CA ILE A 99 -21.66 -6.96 21.39
C ILE A 99 -22.51 -8.23 21.29
N LYS A 100 -22.50 -9.13 22.29
CA LYS A 100 -23.14 -10.46 22.14
C LYS A 100 -24.59 -10.38 21.71
N ARG A 101 -25.35 -9.47 22.35
CA ARG A 101 -26.75 -9.21 22.02
C ARG A 101 -26.92 -8.69 20.59
N LEU A 102 -26.02 -7.83 20.12
CA LEU A 102 -26.04 -7.30 18.76
C LEU A 102 -25.69 -8.38 17.73
N ASP A 103 -24.77 -9.28 18.06
CA ASP A 103 -24.47 -10.43 17.22
C ASP A 103 -25.67 -11.39 17.13
N SER A 104 -26.38 -11.63 18.24
CA SER A 104 -27.66 -12.37 18.25
C SER A 104 -28.69 -11.72 17.30
N ILE A 105 -28.88 -10.40 17.40
CA ILE A 105 -29.81 -9.64 16.55
C ILE A 105 -29.41 -9.73 15.07
N HIS A 106 -28.13 -9.51 14.76
CA HIS A 106 -27.63 -9.61 13.39
C HIS A 106 -27.79 -11.03 12.82
N ALA A 107 -27.56 -12.07 13.64
CA ALA A 107 -27.72 -13.46 13.22
C ALA A 107 -29.18 -13.78 12.87
N ILE A 108 -30.15 -13.34 13.70
CA ILE A 108 -31.58 -13.53 13.43
C ILE A 108 -32.01 -12.77 12.18
N LYS A 109 -31.60 -11.50 12.03
CA LYS A 109 -31.89 -10.70 10.82
C LYS A 109 -31.35 -11.36 9.55
N LYS A 110 -30.15 -11.94 9.61
CA LYS A 110 -29.57 -12.70 8.50
C LYS A 110 -30.40 -13.93 8.16
N GLN A 111 -30.82 -14.71 9.17
CA GLN A 111 -31.68 -15.88 8.97
C GLN A 111 -33.02 -15.51 8.31
N ILE A 112 -33.66 -14.42 8.77
CA ILE A 112 -34.89 -13.89 8.15
C ILE A 112 -34.64 -13.53 6.68
N SER A 113 -33.57 -12.80 6.38
CA SER A 113 -33.19 -12.44 5.00
C SER A 113 -32.92 -13.66 4.11
N ASP A 114 -32.31 -14.71 4.65
CA ASP A 114 -32.05 -15.97 3.94
C ASP A 114 -33.36 -16.72 3.65
N ILE A 115 -34.30 -16.74 4.60
CA ILE A 115 -35.65 -17.31 4.41
C ILE A 115 -36.42 -16.52 3.35
N ASP A 116 -36.43 -15.19 3.44
CA ASP A 116 -37.03 -14.30 2.44
C ASP A 116 -36.50 -14.56 1.03
N SER A 117 -35.18 -14.77 0.91
CA SER A 117 -34.52 -15.12 -0.35
C SER A 117 -34.98 -16.48 -0.88
N GLN A 118 -35.16 -17.47 -0.01
CA GLN A 118 -35.69 -18.79 -0.38
C GLN A 118 -37.15 -18.72 -0.83
N ILE A 119 -38.00 -17.99 -0.10
CA ILE A 119 -39.41 -17.79 -0.44
C ILE A 119 -39.51 -17.14 -1.83
N ARG A 120 -38.80 -16.04 -2.08
CA ARG A 120 -38.80 -15.36 -3.41
C ARG A 120 -38.38 -16.28 -4.54
N LYS A 121 -37.39 -17.15 -4.33
CA LYS A 121 -36.95 -18.13 -5.35
C LYS A 121 -38.04 -19.15 -5.67
N ILE A 122 -38.75 -19.65 -4.65
CA ILE A 122 -39.83 -20.62 -4.84
C ILE A 122 -41.05 -19.93 -5.48
N GLU A 123 -41.44 -18.75 -5.00
CA GLU A 123 -42.55 -17.97 -5.57
C GLU A 123 -42.30 -17.64 -7.06
N SER A 124 -41.07 -17.25 -7.43
CA SER A 124 -40.70 -17.03 -8.84
C SER A 124 -40.72 -18.31 -9.68
N ALA A 125 -40.40 -19.47 -9.09
CA ALA A 125 -40.51 -20.75 -9.79
C ALA A 125 -41.97 -21.17 -10.00
N LEU A 126 -42.82 -20.96 -8.99
CA LEU A 126 -44.26 -21.20 -9.05
C LEU A 126 -44.93 -20.30 -10.10
N GLU A 127 -44.58 -19.02 -10.15
CA GLU A 127 -45.11 -18.08 -11.16
C GLU A 127 -44.75 -18.51 -12.58
N LYS A 128 -43.51 -19.00 -12.81
CA LYS A 128 -43.09 -19.55 -14.11
C LYS A 128 -43.85 -20.83 -14.46
N GLU A 129 -44.15 -21.69 -13.49
CA GLU A 129 -44.95 -22.90 -13.72
C GLU A 129 -46.42 -22.55 -14.01
N GLU A 130 -47.01 -21.59 -13.30
CA GLU A 130 -48.36 -21.09 -13.56
C GLU A 130 -48.46 -20.41 -14.93
N GLN A 131 -47.46 -19.61 -15.31
CA GLN A 131 -47.38 -19.04 -16.65
C GLN A 131 -47.27 -20.14 -17.72
N CYS A 132 -46.40 -21.12 -17.52
CA CYS A 132 -46.25 -22.26 -18.44
C CYS A 132 -47.55 -23.07 -18.55
N ARG A 133 -48.30 -23.22 -17.45
CA ARG A 133 -49.64 -23.83 -17.45
C ARG A 133 -50.65 -23.01 -18.23
N SER A 134 -50.70 -21.71 -18.02
CA SER A 134 -51.59 -20.81 -18.75
C SER A 134 -51.29 -20.83 -20.25
N ASP A 135 -50.01 -20.80 -20.63
CA ASP A 135 -49.57 -20.89 -22.03
C ASP A 135 -49.94 -22.24 -22.66
N PHE A 136 -49.80 -23.33 -21.90
CA PHE A 136 -50.23 -24.65 -22.34
C PHE A 136 -51.74 -24.69 -22.60
N GLU A 137 -52.56 -24.21 -21.67
CA GLU A 137 -54.02 -24.22 -21.78
C GLU A 137 -54.53 -23.28 -22.89
N SER A 138 -53.91 -22.12 -23.09
CA SER A 138 -54.35 -21.11 -24.05
C SER A 138 -53.84 -21.33 -25.48
N PHE A 139 -52.64 -21.89 -25.67
CA PHE A 139 -52.02 -22.02 -27.00
C PHE A 139 -51.79 -23.46 -27.45
N ILE A 140 -51.39 -24.36 -26.56
CA ILE A 140 -50.99 -25.74 -26.92
C ILE A 140 -52.20 -26.68 -26.94
N ALA A 141 -53.01 -26.67 -25.87
CA ALA A 141 -54.19 -27.52 -25.75
C ALA A 141 -55.21 -27.35 -26.90
N PRO A 142 -55.50 -26.13 -27.40
CA PRO A 142 -56.39 -25.94 -28.55
C PRO A 142 -55.81 -26.47 -29.86
N LYS A 143 -54.49 -26.37 -30.08
CA LYS A 143 -53.81 -26.92 -31.28
C LYS A 143 -53.83 -28.45 -31.29
N ILE A 144 -53.65 -29.07 -30.13
CA ILE A 144 -53.79 -30.53 -29.97
C ILE A 144 -55.24 -30.95 -30.22
N GLN A 145 -56.22 -30.25 -29.65
CA GLN A 145 -57.65 -30.51 -29.91
C GLN A 145 -58.01 -30.33 -31.40
N ALA A 146 -57.44 -29.33 -32.07
CA ALA A 146 -57.64 -29.10 -33.50
C ALA A 146 -57.05 -30.23 -34.36
N LYS A 147 -55.84 -30.73 -34.03
CA LYS A 147 -55.24 -31.90 -34.69
C LYS A 147 -56.04 -33.19 -34.47
N ILE A 148 -56.62 -33.37 -33.28
CA ILE A 148 -57.53 -34.50 -32.99
C ILE A 148 -58.79 -34.38 -33.86
N LYS A 149 -59.43 -33.20 -33.90
CA LYS A 149 -60.58 -32.94 -34.77
C LYS A 149 -60.27 -33.10 -36.27
N SER A 150 -59.06 -32.74 -36.73
CA SER A 150 -58.69 -32.94 -38.13
C SER A 150 -58.43 -34.40 -38.50
N LYS A 151 -58.13 -35.27 -37.52
CA LYS A 151 -58.13 -36.73 -37.71
C LYS A 151 -59.55 -37.34 -37.63
N GLU A 152 -60.52 -36.63 -37.03
CA GLU A 152 -61.95 -37.01 -37.03
C GLU A 152 -62.67 -36.75 -38.36
N GLY A 153 -61.99 -36.18 -39.37
CA GLY A 153 -62.52 -35.98 -40.73
C GLY A 153 -62.77 -37.26 -41.56
N PHE A 154 -62.86 -38.43 -40.94
CA PHE A 154 -63.09 -39.71 -41.63
C PHE A 154 -64.34 -40.47 -41.18
N PHE A 155 -65.16 -39.94 -40.25
CA PHE A 155 -66.31 -40.69 -39.74
C PHE A 155 -67.63 -39.95 -39.90
N ASP A 156 -68.38 -40.42 -40.90
CA ASP A 156 -69.70 -40.01 -41.33
C ASP A 156 -70.78 -40.10 -40.23
N GLU A 157 -71.84 -39.32 -40.40
CA GLU A 157 -72.87 -38.92 -39.42
C GLU A 157 -73.60 -40.07 -38.70
N HIS A 158 -73.43 -41.32 -39.13
CA HIS A 158 -74.07 -42.50 -38.54
C HIS A 158 -73.33 -43.19 -37.39
N LYS A 159 -72.12 -42.75 -37.00
CA LYS A 159 -71.35 -43.33 -35.87
C LYS A 159 -71.27 -42.47 -34.59
N ARG A 160 -72.13 -41.45 -34.46
CA ARG A 160 -72.16 -40.58 -33.27
C ARG A 160 -72.66 -41.26 -31.98
N GLU A 161 -73.33 -42.41 -32.08
CA GLU A 161 -73.77 -43.21 -30.90
C GLU A 161 -72.81 -44.34 -30.49
N TYR A 162 -71.83 -44.73 -31.33
CA TYR A 162 -70.89 -45.83 -31.00
C TYR A 162 -69.59 -45.32 -30.36
N VAL A 163 -69.16 -44.09 -30.65
CA VAL A 163 -67.91 -43.49 -30.11
C VAL A 163 -68.08 -42.95 -28.68
N LYS A 164 -69.31 -42.79 -28.18
CA LYS A 164 -69.55 -42.45 -26.75
C LYS A 164 -69.13 -43.56 -25.78
N ARG A 165 -68.73 -44.76 -26.23
CA ARG A 165 -68.45 -45.91 -25.35
C ARG A 165 -67.16 -46.70 -25.59
N LYS A 166 -66.18 -46.21 -26.36
CA LYS A 166 -64.83 -46.84 -26.35
C LYS A 166 -63.68 -45.84 -26.21
N THR A 167 -62.99 -46.01 -25.09
CA THR A 167 -61.64 -45.57 -24.77
C THR A 167 -60.67 -45.79 -25.94
N LEU A 168 -59.88 -44.76 -26.27
CA LEU A 168 -58.74 -44.80 -27.21
C LEU A 168 -57.93 -46.10 -27.09
N ASN A 169 -57.40 -46.66 -28.18
CA ASN A 169 -56.51 -47.82 -28.06
C ASN A 169 -55.11 -47.39 -27.54
N ASP A 170 -54.36 -48.34 -26.98
CA ASP A 170 -53.12 -48.01 -26.24
C ASP A 170 -52.03 -47.38 -27.15
N LYS A 171 -52.04 -47.68 -28.45
CA LYS A 171 -51.11 -47.12 -29.43
C LYS A 171 -51.44 -45.65 -29.77
N GLU A 172 -52.73 -45.32 -29.88
CA GLU A 172 -53.21 -43.95 -30.05
C GLU A 172 -52.99 -43.11 -28.79
N ARG A 173 -53.20 -43.71 -27.60
CA ARG A 173 -52.84 -43.04 -26.33
C ARG A 173 -51.35 -42.78 -26.23
N ALA A 174 -50.51 -43.71 -26.68
CA ALA A 174 -49.06 -43.53 -26.70
C ALA A 174 -48.63 -42.41 -27.65
N GLN A 175 -49.18 -42.33 -28.87
CA GLN A 175 -48.87 -41.25 -29.81
C GLN A 175 -49.31 -39.87 -29.33
N VAL A 176 -50.52 -39.75 -28.75
CA VAL A 176 -50.97 -38.48 -28.15
C VAL A 176 -50.07 -38.11 -26.97
N ARG A 177 -49.67 -39.09 -26.15
CA ARG A 177 -48.77 -38.88 -25.02
C ARG A 177 -47.37 -38.43 -25.49
N ASP A 178 -46.84 -39.01 -26.56
CA ASP A 178 -45.55 -38.61 -27.15
C ASP A 178 -45.59 -37.24 -27.84
N GLU A 179 -46.69 -36.87 -28.52
CA GLU A 179 -46.87 -35.52 -29.07
C GLU A 179 -46.99 -34.46 -27.96
N VAL A 180 -47.73 -34.76 -26.89
CA VAL A 180 -47.79 -33.91 -25.70
C VAL A 180 -46.40 -33.78 -25.07
N ILE A 181 -45.67 -34.87 -24.86
CA ILE A 181 -44.30 -34.82 -24.28
C ILE A 181 -43.32 -34.08 -25.20
N LYS A 182 -43.48 -34.16 -26.52
CA LYS A 182 -42.61 -33.50 -27.51
C LYS A 182 -42.88 -32.00 -27.61
N GLU A 183 -44.14 -31.56 -27.54
CA GLU A 183 -44.51 -30.13 -27.50
C GLU A 183 -44.35 -29.53 -26.08
N ASN A 184 -44.34 -30.35 -25.03
CA ASN A 184 -44.32 -29.93 -23.61
C ASN A 184 -42.99 -30.24 -22.88
N LYS A 185 -41.84 -30.20 -23.58
CA LYS A 185 -40.53 -30.47 -22.96
C LYS A 185 -40.13 -29.49 -21.84
N SER A 186 -40.80 -28.34 -21.70
CA SER A 186 -40.43 -27.30 -20.73
C SER A 186 -41.24 -27.31 -19.43
N CYS A 187 -42.32 -28.08 -19.32
CA CYS A 187 -43.30 -27.94 -18.24
C CYS A 187 -43.38 -29.23 -17.42
N ILE A 188 -42.52 -29.37 -16.40
CA ILE A 188 -42.60 -30.47 -15.43
C ILE A 188 -43.69 -30.11 -14.41
N PHE A 189 -44.92 -30.49 -14.71
CA PHE A 189 -46.04 -30.43 -13.76
C PHE A 189 -45.89 -31.57 -12.76
N LEU A 190 -45.26 -31.36 -11.59
CA LEU A 190 -45.37 -32.29 -10.44
C LEU A 190 -44.72 -31.79 -9.12
N LYS A 191 -44.58 -30.47 -8.87
CA LYS A 191 -44.04 -29.96 -7.58
C LYS A 191 -44.89 -28.94 -6.82
N ASN A 192 -46.03 -28.54 -7.38
CA ASN A 192 -46.84 -27.43 -6.87
C ASN A 192 -47.34 -27.54 -5.41
N VAL A 193 -47.64 -28.74 -4.90
CA VAL A 193 -48.13 -28.91 -3.51
C VAL A 193 -46.96 -28.86 -2.52
N GLU A 194 -45.89 -29.60 -2.80
CA GLU A 194 -44.68 -29.64 -1.95
C GLU A 194 -44.02 -28.26 -1.84
N ASP A 195 -43.98 -27.48 -2.93
CA ASP A 195 -43.40 -26.13 -2.92
C ASP A 195 -44.29 -25.12 -2.15
N LYS A 196 -45.62 -25.27 -2.18
CA LYS A 196 -46.55 -24.44 -1.37
C LYS A 196 -46.51 -24.79 0.11
N GLU A 197 -46.38 -26.07 0.45
CA GLU A 197 -46.16 -26.55 1.82
C GLU A 197 -44.81 -26.06 2.35
N ARG A 198 -43.76 -26.10 1.52
CA ARG A 198 -42.44 -25.57 1.86
C ARG A 198 -42.46 -24.06 2.10
N ILE A 199 -43.14 -23.27 1.28
CA ILE A 199 -43.33 -21.83 1.53
C ILE A 199 -44.04 -21.62 2.87
N SER A 200 -45.09 -22.39 3.16
CA SER A 200 -45.84 -22.26 4.41
C SER A 200 -44.96 -22.54 5.63
N SER A 201 -44.14 -23.59 5.58
CA SER A 201 -43.17 -23.92 6.63
C SER A 201 -42.09 -22.83 6.79
N LEU A 202 -41.57 -22.28 5.69
CA LEU A 202 -40.60 -21.18 5.74
C LEU A 202 -41.21 -19.91 6.34
N LYS A 203 -42.46 -19.57 6.00
CA LYS A 203 -43.18 -18.43 6.58
C LYS A 203 -43.42 -18.61 8.08
N GLU A 204 -43.72 -19.83 8.53
CA GLU A 204 -43.85 -20.12 9.97
C GLU A 204 -42.51 -19.94 10.72
N GLN A 205 -41.39 -20.42 10.13
CA GLN A 205 -40.05 -20.19 10.68
C GLN A 205 -39.71 -18.69 10.75
N GLN A 206 -40.04 -17.94 9.71
CA GLN A 206 -39.84 -16.49 9.66
C GLN A 206 -40.60 -15.78 10.78
N VAL A 207 -41.88 -16.10 10.99
CA VAL A 207 -42.70 -15.50 12.07
C VAL A 207 -42.09 -15.77 13.45
N ASN A 208 -41.59 -16.98 13.71
CA ASN A 208 -40.93 -17.30 14.98
C ASN A 208 -39.65 -16.45 15.19
N LEU A 209 -38.82 -16.32 14.15
CA LEU A 209 -37.61 -15.49 14.20
C LEU A 209 -37.94 -14.00 14.36
N GLU A 210 -39.00 -13.51 13.72
CA GLU A 210 -39.47 -12.14 13.86
C GLU A 210 -39.97 -11.85 15.28
N GLU A 211 -40.63 -12.81 15.93
CA GLU A 211 -41.03 -12.70 17.34
C GLU A 211 -39.81 -12.65 18.28
N GLN A 212 -38.82 -13.53 18.07
CA GLN A 212 -37.56 -13.51 18.82
C GLN A 212 -36.82 -12.17 18.63
N LEU A 213 -36.74 -11.70 17.38
CA LEU A 213 -36.14 -10.40 17.05
C LEU A 213 -36.88 -9.27 17.74
N SER A 214 -38.21 -9.28 17.73
CA SER A 214 -39.03 -8.27 18.39
C SER A 214 -38.74 -8.20 19.89
N HIS A 215 -38.65 -9.36 20.55
CA HIS A 215 -38.30 -9.43 21.97
C HIS A 215 -36.90 -8.86 22.26
N LEU A 216 -35.90 -9.27 21.48
CA LEU A 216 -34.53 -8.76 21.64
C LEU A 216 -34.45 -7.25 21.38
N MET A 217 -35.14 -6.74 20.36
CA MET A 217 -35.18 -5.32 20.04
C MET A 217 -35.88 -4.49 21.14
N GLU A 218 -36.93 -5.03 21.76
CA GLU A 218 -37.60 -4.40 22.91
C GLU A 218 -36.63 -4.26 24.10
N LYS A 219 -35.85 -5.31 24.38
CA LYS A 219 -34.83 -5.30 25.44
C LYS A 219 -33.59 -4.48 25.08
N LEU A 220 -33.23 -4.40 23.80
CA LEU A 220 -32.16 -3.52 23.34
C LEU A 220 -32.47 -2.06 23.70
N GLY A 221 -33.71 -1.62 23.48
CA GLY A 221 -34.11 -0.24 23.74
C GLY A 221 -33.22 0.77 23.01
N THR A 222 -32.98 1.92 23.64
CA THR A 222 -32.01 2.94 23.20
C THR A 222 -31.02 3.22 24.32
N ILE A 223 -29.82 3.69 23.98
CA ILE A 223 -28.79 4.15 24.93
C ILE A 223 -28.60 5.67 24.91
N THR A 224 -29.48 6.41 24.23
CA THR A 224 -29.40 7.87 24.07
C THR A 224 -29.52 8.65 25.39
N HIS A 225 -30.16 8.05 26.39
CA HIS A 225 -30.41 8.62 27.73
C HIS A 225 -29.37 8.22 28.78
N TRP A 226 -28.34 7.46 28.40
CA TRP A 226 -27.23 7.12 29.30
C TRP A 226 -26.51 8.39 29.76
N ASP A 227 -26.23 8.48 31.06
CA ASP A 227 -25.46 9.59 31.62
C ASP A 227 -23.97 9.37 31.33
N THR A 228 -23.42 10.17 30.41
CA THR A 228 -22.00 10.10 30.01
C THR A 228 -21.16 11.20 30.63
N ARG A 229 -21.71 12.06 31.50
CA ARG A 229 -21.03 13.26 32.02
C ARG A 229 -19.75 12.97 32.80
N ASN A 230 -19.63 11.76 33.35
CA ASN A 230 -18.47 11.31 34.11
C ASN A 230 -17.53 10.40 33.31
N VAL A 231 -17.83 10.10 32.05
CA VAL A 231 -17.02 9.22 31.21
C VAL A 231 -15.72 9.92 30.84
N LYS A 232 -14.60 9.25 31.11
CA LYS A 232 -13.24 9.70 30.87
C LYS A 232 -12.58 9.00 29.68
N ASP A 233 -12.91 7.72 29.48
CA ASP A 233 -12.33 6.90 28.42
C ASP A 233 -13.41 6.39 27.48
N MET A 234 -13.34 6.82 26.21
CA MET A 234 -14.19 6.36 25.11
C MET A 234 -13.37 5.66 24.01
N SER A 235 -12.20 5.14 24.36
CA SER A 235 -11.33 4.47 23.39
C SER A 235 -11.99 3.24 22.78
N PHE A 236 -11.94 3.11 21.46
CA PHE A 236 -12.50 1.98 20.71
C PHE A 236 -13.99 1.66 20.94
N VAL A 237 -14.79 2.57 21.51
CA VAL A 237 -16.21 2.29 21.83
C VAL A 237 -16.98 1.74 20.63
N PHE A 238 -16.73 2.27 19.42
CA PHE A 238 -17.43 1.91 18.18
C PHE A 238 -16.49 1.39 17.07
N ALA A 239 -15.40 0.74 17.48
CA ALA A 239 -14.41 0.19 16.56
C ALA A 239 -14.94 -1.04 15.81
N GLY A 240 -14.55 -1.23 14.55
CA GLY A 240 -14.84 -2.43 13.75
C GLY A 240 -16.26 -2.52 13.17
N GLY A 241 -17.00 -1.41 13.18
CA GLY A 241 -18.32 -1.31 12.57
C GLY A 241 -19.41 -0.95 13.58
N PHE A 242 -20.45 -0.28 13.08
CA PHE A 242 -21.40 0.43 13.94
C PHE A 242 -22.66 -0.37 14.29
N ALA A 243 -22.99 -0.38 15.59
CA ALA A 243 -24.24 -0.92 16.11
C ALA A 243 -25.38 0.10 16.03
N TRP A 244 -25.78 0.49 14.82
CA TRP A 244 -26.82 1.51 14.57
C TRP A 244 -28.14 1.22 15.28
N GLU A 245 -28.39 -0.05 15.60
CA GLU A 245 -29.55 -0.57 16.33
C GLU A 245 -29.65 -0.01 17.77
N LEU A 246 -28.54 0.43 18.37
CA LEU A 246 -28.49 0.99 19.73
C LEU A 246 -28.92 2.45 19.82
N LEU A 247 -28.84 3.20 18.71
CA LEU A 247 -28.96 4.66 18.71
C LEU A 247 -30.27 5.19 18.09
N ARG A 248 -31.17 4.30 17.67
CA ARG A 248 -32.42 4.69 16.98
C ARG A 248 -33.64 4.49 17.86
N ASP A 249 -34.31 5.59 18.20
CA ASP A 249 -35.72 5.56 18.59
C ASP A 249 -36.59 5.41 17.32
N LYS A 250 -37.46 4.39 17.30
CA LYS A 250 -38.33 4.10 16.14
C LYS A 250 -39.49 5.10 16.01
N GLU A 251 -39.85 5.84 17.07
CA GLU A 251 -41.07 6.64 17.08
C GLU A 251 -40.90 8.10 16.63
N GLN A 252 -39.70 8.70 16.73
CA GLN A 252 -39.59 10.17 16.63
C GLN A 252 -39.08 10.75 15.31
N SER A 253 -38.64 9.96 14.33
CA SER A 253 -38.10 10.45 13.03
C SER A 253 -36.95 11.49 13.12
N LYS A 254 -36.48 11.78 14.33
CA LYS A 254 -35.38 12.67 14.66
C LYS A 254 -34.58 12.03 15.78
N VAL A 255 -33.29 11.95 15.56
CA VAL A 255 -32.35 11.41 16.51
C VAL A 255 -31.80 12.59 17.33
N GLU A 256 -32.34 12.82 18.53
CA GLU A 256 -31.66 13.68 19.51
C GLU A 256 -30.62 12.84 20.25
N LEU A 257 -29.49 12.58 19.57
CA LEU A 257 -28.32 11.97 20.17
C LEU A 257 -27.58 13.00 21.02
N TYR A 258 -27.64 12.89 22.34
CA TYR A 258 -26.89 13.76 23.24
C TYR A 258 -26.11 12.94 24.27
N TRP A 259 -24.97 12.39 23.84
CA TRP A 259 -23.91 12.05 24.79
C TRP A 259 -23.12 13.30 25.09
N ASP A 260 -23.01 13.60 26.38
CA ASP A 260 -22.13 14.65 26.85
C ASP A 260 -20.69 14.11 26.93
N THR A 261 -19.83 14.59 26.03
CA THR A 261 -18.41 14.18 25.95
C THR A 261 -17.45 15.14 26.66
N HIS A 262 -17.94 16.17 27.35
CA HIS A 262 -17.08 17.21 27.94
C HIS A 262 -16.02 16.63 28.88
N SER A 263 -16.30 15.55 29.60
CA SER A 263 -15.36 14.94 30.55
C SER A 263 -14.34 14.01 29.91
N VAL A 264 -14.52 13.63 28.64
CA VAL A 264 -13.72 12.61 27.96
C VAL A 264 -12.28 13.10 27.76
N GLU A 265 -11.32 12.27 28.14
CA GLU A 265 -9.88 12.54 28.02
C GLU A 265 -9.21 11.64 26.99
N ASN A 266 -9.79 10.46 26.70
CA ASN A 266 -9.27 9.50 25.71
C ASN A 266 -10.36 9.13 24.69
N MET A 267 -10.10 9.37 23.40
CA MET A 267 -10.93 8.98 22.25
C MET A 267 -10.16 8.10 21.26
N GLN A 268 -9.06 7.47 21.69
CA GLN A 268 -8.23 6.63 20.85
C GLN A 268 -9.07 5.56 20.15
N GLY A 269 -9.00 5.50 18.82
CA GLY A 269 -9.67 4.46 18.04
C GLY A 269 -11.19 4.43 18.15
N MET A 270 -11.86 5.49 18.64
CA MET A 270 -13.30 5.48 18.92
C MET A 270 -14.14 4.96 17.73
N PHE A 271 -13.77 5.30 16.50
CA PHE A 271 -14.38 4.82 15.25
C PHE A 271 -13.38 4.08 14.34
N PHE A 272 -12.38 3.41 14.93
CA PHE A 272 -11.36 2.63 14.24
C PHE A 272 -12.00 1.59 13.30
N GLU A 273 -11.57 1.57 12.04
CA GLU A 273 -12.05 0.66 10.99
C GLU A 273 -13.58 0.68 10.79
N ASN A 274 -14.19 1.86 10.95
CA ASN A 274 -15.63 2.03 10.74
C ASN A 274 -15.93 2.58 9.33
N TYR A 275 -16.04 1.68 8.36
CA TYR A 275 -16.21 2.01 6.93
C TYR A 275 -17.62 2.52 6.55
N ALA A 276 -18.59 2.47 7.46
CA ALA A 276 -20.00 2.67 7.16
C ALA A 276 -20.72 3.59 8.16
N LEU A 277 -20.07 4.67 8.60
CA LEU A 277 -20.73 5.72 9.39
C LEU A 277 -21.83 6.37 8.55
N SER A 278 -23.08 6.32 9.03
CA SER A 278 -24.23 6.97 8.37
C SER A 278 -24.11 8.49 8.46
N GLU A 279 -24.88 9.20 7.62
CA GLU A 279 -24.85 10.66 7.61
C GLU A 279 -25.24 11.25 8.98
N GLU A 280 -26.25 10.69 9.65
CA GLU A 280 -26.72 11.15 10.95
C GLU A 280 -25.65 10.97 12.04
N LEU A 281 -24.89 9.86 12.00
CA LEU A 281 -23.85 9.59 12.97
C LEU A 281 -22.64 10.49 12.76
N GLN A 282 -22.25 10.73 11.52
CA GLN A 282 -21.20 11.68 11.24
C GLN A 282 -21.61 13.09 11.69
N GLU A 283 -22.89 13.45 11.53
CA GLU A 283 -23.42 14.73 12.04
C GLU A 283 -23.38 14.78 13.58
N TRP A 284 -23.77 13.70 14.26
CA TRP A 284 -23.68 13.59 15.72
C TRP A 284 -22.25 13.80 16.23
N VAL A 285 -21.26 13.17 15.58
CA VAL A 285 -19.83 13.34 15.93
C VAL A 285 -19.40 14.81 15.88
N THR A 286 -19.93 15.63 14.95
CA THR A 286 -19.57 17.06 14.90
C THR A 286 -19.94 17.84 16.17
N HIS A 287 -20.89 17.33 16.97
CA HIS A 287 -21.38 17.97 18.19
C HIS A 287 -20.59 17.57 19.46
N PHE A 288 -19.59 16.70 19.35
CA PHE A 288 -18.77 16.32 20.50
C PHE A 288 -18.01 17.51 21.07
N ASP A 289 -18.08 17.67 22.40
CA ASP A 289 -17.12 18.47 23.14
C ASP A 289 -15.84 17.65 23.34
N VAL A 290 -14.78 18.05 22.65
CA VAL A 290 -13.46 17.41 22.72
C VAL A 290 -12.44 18.25 23.50
N SER A 291 -12.89 19.27 24.24
CA SER A 291 -12.02 20.25 24.89
C SER A 291 -11.13 19.68 26.01
N ASN A 292 -11.48 18.51 26.54
CA ASN A 292 -10.68 17.78 27.53
C ASN A 292 -9.90 16.59 26.97
N VAL A 293 -10.07 16.26 25.68
CA VAL A 293 -9.43 15.11 25.05
C VAL A 293 -7.92 15.36 24.90
N LYS A 294 -7.14 14.37 25.32
CA LYS A 294 -5.66 14.34 25.21
C LYS A 294 -5.19 13.40 24.12
N ASP A 295 -5.93 12.33 23.85
CA ASP A 295 -5.58 11.32 22.85
C ASP A 295 -6.72 11.12 21.85
N MET A 296 -6.43 11.37 20.57
CA MET A 296 -7.32 11.14 19.42
C MET A 296 -6.71 10.14 18.42
N SER A 297 -5.66 9.43 18.82
CA SER A 297 -4.93 8.53 17.94
C SER A 297 -5.89 7.50 17.35
N TYR A 298 -5.78 7.22 16.06
CA TYR A 298 -6.59 6.23 15.34
C TYR A 298 -8.11 6.48 15.33
N MET A 299 -8.61 7.63 15.81
CA MET A 299 -10.05 7.87 16.02
C MET A 299 -10.90 7.58 14.77
N PHE A 300 -10.40 7.93 13.58
CA PHE A 300 -11.07 7.74 12.28
C PHE A 300 -10.23 6.89 11.31
N TYR A 301 -9.29 6.09 11.82
CA TYR A 301 -8.47 5.18 11.03
C TYR A 301 -9.36 4.27 10.19
N ARG A 302 -9.12 4.18 8.88
CA ARG A 302 -9.92 3.36 7.94
C ARG A 302 -11.43 3.57 8.08
N SER A 303 -11.86 4.81 8.23
CA SER A 303 -13.29 5.18 8.28
C SER A 303 -13.75 5.96 7.04
N ASN A 304 -15.05 6.15 6.91
CA ASN A 304 -15.67 7.00 5.88
C ASN A 304 -16.08 8.40 6.42
N PHE A 305 -15.56 8.83 7.57
CA PHE A 305 -15.92 10.11 8.19
C PHE A 305 -15.48 11.30 7.31
N ASN A 306 -16.40 12.21 6.98
CA ASN A 306 -16.10 13.39 6.16
C ASN A 306 -16.96 14.62 6.51
N LYS A 307 -17.27 14.82 7.80
CA LYS A 307 -18.00 16.02 8.26
C LYS A 307 -17.06 17.08 8.82
N ASN A 308 -17.50 18.33 8.76
CA ASN A 308 -16.70 19.47 9.19
C ASN A 308 -16.57 19.51 10.72
N ILE A 309 -15.34 19.38 11.20
CA ILE A 309 -14.95 19.40 12.62
C ILE A 309 -13.99 20.53 12.96
N ASN A 310 -13.91 21.56 12.10
CA ASN A 310 -13.02 22.70 12.30
C ASN A 310 -13.39 23.54 13.55
N ALA A 311 -14.60 23.33 14.09
CA ALA A 311 -15.08 23.99 15.31
C ALA A 311 -14.61 23.31 16.61
N TRP A 312 -14.03 22.12 16.54
CA TRP A 312 -13.55 21.40 17.71
C TRP A 312 -12.41 22.14 18.43
N ASN A 313 -12.48 22.13 19.76
CA ASN A 313 -11.40 22.64 20.60
C ASN A 313 -10.38 21.54 20.90
N VAL A 314 -9.37 21.40 20.04
CA VAL A 314 -8.30 20.38 20.19
C VAL A 314 -7.10 20.87 21.02
N SER A 315 -7.22 21.97 21.75
CA SER A 315 -6.08 22.62 22.44
C SER A 315 -5.41 21.79 23.54
N ARG A 316 -6.03 20.69 23.96
CA ARG A 316 -5.49 19.74 24.95
C ARG A 316 -4.95 18.44 24.36
N VAL A 317 -5.12 18.22 23.07
CA VAL A 317 -4.68 17.00 22.40
C VAL A 317 -3.15 16.95 22.36
N GLU A 318 -2.59 15.82 22.81
CA GLU A 318 -1.16 15.51 22.82
C GLU A 318 -0.78 14.52 21.72
N SER A 319 -1.70 13.65 21.28
CA SER A 319 -1.48 12.70 20.18
C SER A 319 -2.63 12.70 19.16
N MET A 320 -2.26 12.76 17.89
CA MET A 320 -3.15 12.64 16.71
C MET A 320 -2.68 11.52 15.77
N GLU A 321 -1.90 10.57 16.29
CA GLU A 321 -1.31 9.48 15.52
C GLU A 321 -2.36 8.74 14.69
N ALA A 322 -2.13 8.61 13.39
CA ALA A 322 -2.97 7.90 12.44
C ALA A 322 -4.48 8.27 12.47
N MET A 323 -4.84 9.45 12.99
CA MET A 323 -6.24 9.82 13.25
C MET A 323 -7.12 9.68 12.00
N PHE A 324 -6.63 10.06 10.81
CA PHE A 324 -7.31 9.96 9.52
C PHE A 324 -6.61 9.01 8.54
N ALA A 325 -5.72 8.15 9.02
CA ALA A 325 -5.01 7.23 8.13
C ALA A 325 -6.01 6.31 7.42
N GLN A 326 -5.85 6.16 6.11
CA GLN A 326 -6.73 5.43 5.20
C GLN A 326 -8.19 5.88 5.22
N ASN A 327 -8.48 7.10 5.69
CA ASN A 327 -9.77 7.76 5.44
C ASN A 327 -9.71 8.43 4.05
N PHE A 328 -10.03 7.66 3.01
CA PHE A 328 -9.81 8.05 1.62
C PHE A 328 -10.54 9.32 1.18
N SER A 329 -11.67 9.66 1.82
CA SER A 329 -12.56 10.75 1.41
C SER A 329 -12.43 12.02 2.26
N PHE A 330 -11.73 11.97 3.39
CA PHE A 330 -11.65 13.11 4.30
C PHE A 330 -10.91 14.29 3.66
N ASN A 331 -11.59 15.44 3.57
CA ASN A 331 -11.01 16.66 3.01
C ASN A 331 -11.64 17.93 3.63
N GLN A 332 -11.94 17.89 4.92
CA GLN A 332 -12.61 18.98 5.63
C GLN A 332 -11.60 19.96 6.24
N PRO A 333 -11.91 21.27 6.30
CA PRO A 333 -10.97 22.27 6.81
C PRO A 333 -10.62 22.02 8.28
N LEU A 334 -9.34 22.20 8.63
CA LEU A 334 -8.79 22.02 9.98
C LEU A 334 -7.95 23.24 10.43
N ASP A 335 -8.03 24.35 9.71
CA ASP A 335 -7.19 25.54 9.87
C ASP A 335 -7.37 26.28 11.21
N LYS A 336 -8.47 26.02 11.94
CA LYS A 336 -8.76 26.65 13.24
C LYS A 336 -8.28 25.85 14.44
N TRP A 337 -7.75 24.65 14.22
CA TRP A 337 -7.28 23.80 15.30
C TRP A 337 -6.04 24.38 15.98
N ASN A 338 -6.08 24.43 17.32
CA ASN A 338 -4.89 24.76 18.11
C ASN A 338 -4.11 23.49 18.42
N THR A 339 -3.09 23.20 17.62
CA THR A 339 -2.24 22.00 17.74
C THR A 339 -1.05 22.19 18.70
N SER A 340 -0.98 23.29 19.46
CA SER A 340 0.24 23.67 20.20
C SER A 340 0.70 22.66 21.26
N ARG A 341 -0.14 21.68 21.64
CA ARG A 341 0.20 20.63 22.61
C ARG A 341 0.52 19.28 21.99
N VAL A 342 0.29 19.13 20.69
CA VAL A 342 0.51 17.86 20.01
C VAL A 342 2.00 17.56 19.97
N LYS A 343 2.37 16.34 20.37
CA LYS A 343 3.73 15.79 20.36
C LYS A 343 3.89 14.73 19.28
N ASN A 344 2.83 13.98 19.00
CA ASN A 344 2.84 12.90 18.02
C ASN A 344 1.80 13.16 16.92
N MET A 345 2.27 13.28 15.68
CA MET A 345 1.45 13.39 14.47
C MET A 345 1.75 12.27 13.47
N ALA A 346 2.46 11.21 13.90
CA ALA A 346 2.83 10.12 13.02
C ALA A 346 1.61 9.58 12.29
N GLU A 347 1.77 9.35 10.99
CA GLU A 347 0.77 8.73 10.12
C GLU A 347 -0.60 9.41 9.98
N MET A 348 -0.81 10.61 10.55
CA MET A 348 -2.16 11.19 10.71
C MET A 348 -2.99 11.20 9.41
N PHE A 349 -2.36 11.41 8.25
CA PHE A 349 -2.98 11.44 6.92
C PHE A 349 -2.42 10.39 5.95
N VAL A 350 -1.81 9.31 6.44
CA VAL A 350 -1.35 8.21 5.57
C VAL A 350 -2.50 7.72 4.72
N CYS A 351 -2.32 7.65 3.40
CA CYS A 351 -3.35 7.20 2.48
C CYS A 351 -4.67 7.99 2.54
N ALA A 352 -4.70 9.22 3.09
CA ALA A 352 -5.88 10.08 3.02
C ALA A 352 -5.98 10.73 1.62
N LEU A 353 -6.39 9.94 0.63
CA LEU A 353 -6.28 10.27 -0.81
C LEU A 353 -6.80 11.66 -1.17
N SER A 354 -7.93 12.06 -0.58
CA SER A 354 -8.59 13.34 -0.89
C SER A 354 -8.08 14.53 -0.09
N PHE A 355 -7.28 14.33 0.97
CA PHE A 355 -6.92 15.40 1.88
C PHE A 355 -5.94 16.39 1.23
N ASN A 356 -6.36 17.65 1.09
CA ASN A 356 -5.56 18.72 0.51
C ASN A 356 -5.89 20.09 1.13
N GLN A 357 -6.25 20.10 2.43
CA GLN A 357 -6.64 21.32 3.13
C GLN A 357 -5.41 22.09 3.63
N ASN A 358 -5.51 23.42 3.61
CA ASN A 358 -4.44 24.28 4.09
C ASN A 358 -4.36 24.24 5.63
N ILE A 359 -3.22 23.76 6.13
CA ILE A 359 -2.91 23.58 7.56
C ILE A 359 -1.65 24.35 7.98
N GLN A 360 -1.23 25.35 7.20
CA GLN A 360 -0.06 26.17 7.51
C GLN A 360 -0.18 26.91 8.86
N SER A 361 -1.41 27.13 9.34
CA SER A 361 -1.73 27.83 10.59
C SER A 361 -1.45 27.00 11.85
N TRP A 362 -1.22 25.69 11.72
CA TRP A 362 -0.95 24.81 12.85
C TRP A 362 0.34 25.19 13.57
N ASN A 363 0.30 25.16 14.90
CA ASN A 363 1.49 25.27 15.74
C ASN A 363 2.04 23.86 16.00
N VAL A 364 3.08 23.49 15.25
CA VAL A 364 3.75 22.18 15.37
C VAL A 364 5.04 22.23 16.19
N GLY A 365 5.32 23.33 16.89
CA GLY A 365 6.59 23.54 17.62
C GLY A 365 6.83 22.63 18.82
N ASN A 366 5.86 21.80 19.19
CA ASN A 366 5.98 20.76 20.22
C ASN A 366 5.95 19.33 19.65
N VAL A 367 5.80 19.17 18.34
CA VAL A 367 5.76 17.86 17.69
C VAL A 367 7.18 17.28 17.66
N GLU A 368 7.29 16.02 18.09
CA GLU A 368 8.53 15.25 18.14
C GLU A 368 8.57 14.16 17.06
N ASN A 369 7.40 13.65 16.64
CA ASN A 369 7.26 12.62 15.60
C ASN A 369 6.30 13.07 14.47
N MET A 370 6.80 13.10 13.24
CA MET A 370 6.05 13.36 12.00
C MET A 370 6.22 12.24 10.95
N SER A 371 6.67 11.05 11.37
CA SER A 371 6.89 9.94 10.46
C SER A 371 5.61 9.64 9.67
N TYR A 372 5.75 9.48 8.37
CA TYR A 372 4.68 9.18 7.42
C TYR A 372 3.48 10.13 7.47
N LEU A 373 3.57 11.36 8.02
CA LEU A 373 2.42 12.24 8.23
C LEU A 373 1.47 12.35 7.02
N PHE A 374 2.02 12.44 5.80
CA PHE A 374 1.25 12.48 4.55
C PHE A 374 1.57 11.31 3.60
N GLY A 375 2.08 10.19 4.12
CA GLY A 375 2.59 9.11 3.29
C GLY A 375 1.52 8.44 2.41
N GLY A 376 1.78 8.34 1.11
CA GLY A 376 0.92 7.70 0.12
C GLY A 376 1.13 6.19 -0.03
N LEU A 377 1.24 5.45 1.08
CA LEU A 377 1.45 3.99 1.11
C LEU A 377 0.22 3.16 0.68
N CYS A 378 -0.64 3.73 -0.17
CA CYS A 378 -1.88 3.12 -0.67
C CYS A 378 -1.63 2.38 -1.99
N ALA A 379 -2.65 1.68 -2.49
CA ALA A 379 -2.58 0.91 -3.74
C ALA A 379 -1.85 1.65 -4.88
N VAL A 380 -1.13 0.89 -5.70
CA VAL A 380 -0.09 1.32 -6.68
C VAL A 380 -0.51 2.46 -7.63
N ASP A 381 -1.81 2.62 -7.88
CA ASP A 381 -2.37 3.64 -8.80
C ASP A 381 -3.05 4.82 -8.08
N SER A 382 -3.04 4.83 -6.75
CA SER A 382 -3.68 5.89 -5.96
C SER A 382 -2.71 7.04 -5.74
N THR A 383 -3.11 8.25 -6.13
CA THR A 383 -2.32 9.47 -5.90
C THR A 383 -2.93 10.25 -4.73
N CYS A 384 -2.15 10.50 -3.68
CA CYS A 384 -2.54 11.41 -2.61
C CYS A 384 -2.55 12.86 -3.10
N ALA A 385 -3.62 13.59 -2.79
CA ALA A 385 -3.85 14.95 -3.30
C ALA A 385 -3.07 16.06 -2.58
N PHE A 386 -2.42 15.77 -1.45
CA PHE A 386 -1.83 16.78 -0.59
C PHE A 386 -0.68 17.56 -1.28
N ASN A 387 -0.86 18.86 -1.45
CA ASN A 387 0.14 19.76 -2.04
C ASN A 387 0.01 21.20 -1.48
N GLN A 388 -0.16 21.33 -0.16
CA GLN A 388 -0.36 22.62 0.52
C GLN A 388 0.94 23.16 1.14
N PRO A 389 1.10 24.49 1.27
CA PRO A 389 2.32 25.08 1.82
C PRO A 389 2.51 24.73 3.30
N LEU A 390 3.74 24.34 3.66
CA LEU A 390 4.15 23.98 5.03
C LEU A 390 5.37 24.76 5.54
N ASN A 391 5.93 25.67 4.73
CA ASN A 391 7.20 26.35 5.01
C ASN A 391 7.18 27.25 6.27
N ALA A 392 6.00 27.53 6.82
CA ALA A 392 5.85 28.34 8.04
C ALA A 392 5.95 27.51 9.33
N TRP A 393 5.95 26.18 9.23
CA TRP A 393 6.00 25.29 10.39
C TRP A 393 7.35 25.36 11.12
N ASN A 394 7.29 25.45 12.44
CA ASN A 394 8.46 25.28 13.29
C ASN A 394 8.65 23.80 13.63
N VAL A 395 9.56 23.13 12.93
CA VAL A 395 9.88 21.71 13.10
C VAL A 395 11.09 21.44 14.00
N SER A 396 11.56 22.45 14.76
CA SER A 396 12.83 22.38 15.50
C SER A 396 12.88 21.31 16.59
N LYS A 397 11.76 20.69 16.97
CA LYS A 397 11.72 19.60 17.97
C LYS A 397 11.50 18.21 17.36
N VAL A 398 11.24 18.14 16.07
CA VAL A 398 10.98 16.87 15.38
C VAL A 398 12.27 16.05 15.35
N ARG A 399 12.15 14.77 15.70
CA ARG A 399 13.25 13.79 15.65
C ARG A 399 13.09 12.80 14.50
N ASP A 400 11.86 12.47 14.13
CA ASP A 400 11.56 11.53 13.04
C ASP A 400 10.69 12.18 11.97
N MET A 401 11.21 12.22 10.74
CA MET A 401 10.54 12.66 9.51
C MET A 401 10.52 11.56 8.44
N SER A 402 10.81 10.31 8.81
CA SER A 402 10.84 9.19 7.87
C SER A 402 9.52 9.06 7.13
N GLY A 403 9.59 8.89 5.81
CA GLY A 403 8.42 8.71 4.96
C GLY A 403 7.40 9.85 4.94
N MET A 404 7.69 11.04 5.50
CA MET A 404 6.69 12.11 5.68
C MET A 404 5.92 12.46 4.40
N PHE A 405 6.58 12.43 3.24
CA PHE A 405 6.02 12.71 1.92
C PHE A 405 6.20 11.55 0.93
N ILE A 406 6.36 10.32 1.43
CA ILE A 406 6.53 9.13 0.58
C ILE A 406 5.33 8.97 -0.36
N PHE A 407 5.56 8.64 -1.63
CA PHE A 407 4.55 8.50 -2.70
C PHE A 407 3.67 9.75 -2.96
N LEU A 408 4.04 10.94 -2.46
CA LEU A 408 3.35 12.18 -2.82
C LEU A 408 3.82 12.73 -4.17
N ARG A 409 3.42 12.07 -5.25
CA ARG A 409 3.85 12.36 -6.63
C ARG A 409 3.65 13.81 -7.07
N GLN A 410 2.65 14.52 -6.53
CA GLN A 410 2.34 15.91 -6.89
C GLN A 410 2.94 16.96 -5.93
N PHE A 411 3.51 16.55 -4.79
CA PHE A 411 3.99 17.47 -3.78
C PHE A 411 5.25 18.20 -4.26
N ASN A 412 5.21 19.54 -4.27
CA ASN A 412 6.34 20.37 -4.71
C ASN A 412 6.34 21.74 -4.01
N GLN A 413 6.08 21.76 -2.70
CA GLN A 413 6.00 22.98 -1.90
C GLN A 413 7.35 23.30 -1.21
N PRO A 414 7.71 24.58 -1.07
CA PRO A 414 8.99 24.96 -0.45
C PRO A 414 9.04 24.58 1.04
N LEU A 415 10.22 24.12 1.49
CA LEU A 415 10.50 23.66 2.86
C LEU A 415 11.81 24.25 3.42
N ASP A 416 12.37 25.26 2.75
CA ASP A 416 13.70 25.83 3.01
C ASP A 416 13.85 26.55 4.35
N LYS A 417 12.73 26.87 5.04
CA LYS A 417 12.72 27.56 6.34
C LYS A 417 12.71 26.63 7.55
N TRP A 418 12.65 25.32 7.33
CA TRP A 418 12.62 24.35 8.41
C TRP A 418 13.97 24.26 9.15
N ASP A 419 13.93 24.34 10.48
CA ASP A 419 15.08 24.02 11.33
C ASP A 419 15.09 22.52 11.63
N THR A 420 15.84 21.75 10.85
CA THR A 420 15.91 20.28 10.94
C THR A 420 16.99 19.78 11.91
N ARG A 421 17.61 20.65 12.72
CA ARG A 421 18.82 20.31 13.48
C ARG A 421 18.67 19.14 14.47
N ASN A 422 17.46 18.81 14.89
CA ASN A 422 17.18 17.76 15.86
C ASN A 422 16.65 16.47 15.21
N VAL A 423 16.49 16.45 13.88
CA VAL A 423 16.03 15.27 13.15
C VAL A 423 17.13 14.22 13.15
N GLU A 424 16.78 12.99 13.54
CA GLU A 424 17.65 11.82 13.60
C GLU A 424 17.36 10.85 12.44
N ASN A 425 16.12 10.82 11.93
CA ASN A 425 15.69 9.91 10.86
C ASN A 425 14.96 10.66 9.73
N MET A 426 15.46 10.51 8.49
CA MET A 426 14.87 11.06 7.25
C MET A 426 14.67 9.99 6.17
N SER A 427 14.69 8.71 6.54
CA SER A 427 14.57 7.61 5.56
C SER A 427 13.27 7.70 4.76
N GLY A 428 13.36 7.53 3.44
CA GLY A 428 12.20 7.55 2.53
C GLY A 428 11.38 8.84 2.51
N MET A 429 11.87 9.96 3.08
CA MET A 429 11.06 11.17 3.29
C MET A 429 10.39 11.69 2.00
N PHE A 430 11.08 11.63 0.85
CA PHE A 430 10.60 12.03 -0.47
C PHE A 430 10.65 10.88 -1.49
N LYS A 431 10.68 9.62 -1.02
CA LYS A 431 10.63 8.47 -1.92
C LYS A 431 9.36 8.54 -2.78
N GLU A 432 9.48 8.37 -4.09
CA GLU A 432 8.39 8.47 -5.07
C GLU A 432 7.67 9.83 -5.12
N ALA A 433 8.23 10.89 -4.52
CA ALA A 433 7.74 12.26 -4.68
C ALA A 433 8.21 12.84 -6.03
N SER A 434 7.71 12.28 -7.13
CA SER A 434 8.26 12.49 -8.48
C SER A 434 8.34 13.95 -8.94
N SER A 435 7.41 14.81 -8.50
CA SER A 435 7.42 16.25 -8.84
C SER A 435 8.28 17.12 -7.92
N PHE A 436 8.79 16.58 -6.81
CA PHE A 436 9.48 17.37 -5.80
C PHE A 436 10.86 17.84 -6.30
N ASN A 437 11.08 19.15 -6.33
CA ASN A 437 12.35 19.75 -6.77
C ASN A 437 12.63 21.09 -6.06
N GLN A 438 12.32 21.18 -4.76
CA GLN A 438 12.49 22.40 -3.97
C GLN A 438 13.86 22.45 -3.29
N PRO A 439 14.46 23.64 -3.09
CA PRO A 439 15.79 23.76 -2.50
C PRO A 439 15.80 23.34 -1.02
N LEU A 440 16.74 22.46 -0.66
CA LEU A 440 16.92 21.93 0.71
C LEU A 440 18.31 22.20 1.31
N ASN A 441 19.17 22.95 0.60
CA ASN A 441 20.56 23.19 1.00
C ASN A 441 20.71 24.03 2.30
N THR A 442 19.61 24.55 2.83
CA THR A 442 19.54 25.29 4.10
C THR A 442 19.35 24.38 5.32
N TRP A 443 18.95 23.13 5.11
CA TRP A 443 18.69 22.18 6.19
C TRP A 443 19.96 21.84 6.96
N ASN A 444 19.81 21.72 8.29
CA ASN A 444 20.85 21.17 9.14
C ASN A 444 20.60 19.69 9.37
N VAL A 445 21.37 18.84 8.70
CA VAL A 445 21.26 17.38 8.79
C VAL A 445 22.33 16.74 9.67
N SER A 446 23.04 17.54 10.50
CA SER A 446 24.19 17.05 11.26
C SER A 446 23.88 15.97 12.29
N ASN A 447 22.62 15.79 12.68
CA ASN A 447 22.19 14.77 13.63
C ASN A 447 21.48 13.58 12.98
N VAL A 448 21.27 13.61 11.66
CA VAL A 448 20.59 12.54 10.92
C VAL A 448 21.52 11.32 10.84
N LYS A 449 20.98 10.14 11.15
CA LYS A 449 21.65 8.85 11.08
C LYS A 449 21.21 8.02 9.88
N ASP A 450 19.94 8.13 9.49
CA ASP A 450 19.36 7.35 8.38
C ASP A 450 18.77 8.28 7.31
N MET A 451 19.30 8.16 6.08
CA MET A 451 18.82 8.81 4.86
C MET A 451 18.50 7.79 3.76
N SER A 452 18.36 6.51 4.11
CA SER A 452 18.04 5.46 3.15
C SER A 452 16.77 5.80 2.39
N TYR A 453 16.82 5.61 1.07
CA TYR A 453 15.73 5.84 0.13
C TYR A 453 15.16 7.26 0.11
N MET A 454 15.81 8.26 0.73
CA MET A 454 15.22 9.60 0.93
C MET A 454 14.66 10.24 -0.34
N PHE A 455 15.33 10.07 -1.48
CA PHE A 455 14.93 10.58 -2.81
C PHE A 455 14.79 9.47 -3.85
N GLU A 456 14.59 8.21 -3.43
CA GLU A 456 14.38 7.10 -4.36
C GLU A 456 13.15 7.38 -5.25
N TYR A 457 13.27 7.28 -6.58
CA TYR A 457 12.24 7.67 -7.55
C TYR A 457 11.73 9.12 -7.44
N ALA A 458 12.47 10.04 -6.80
CA ALA A 458 12.19 11.48 -6.88
C ALA A 458 12.69 12.02 -8.23
N GLU A 459 11.94 11.72 -9.30
CA GLU A 459 12.35 11.90 -10.70
C GLU A 459 12.77 13.34 -11.05
N SER A 460 12.17 14.34 -10.43
CA SER A 460 12.48 15.76 -10.71
C SER A 460 13.60 16.34 -9.84
N PHE A 461 14.01 15.64 -8.77
CA PHE A 461 14.87 16.23 -7.75
C PHE A 461 16.32 16.35 -8.25
N ASN A 462 16.82 17.58 -8.36
CA ASN A 462 18.21 17.85 -8.77
C ASN A 462 18.75 19.15 -8.13
N GLN A 463 18.39 19.41 -6.87
CA GLN A 463 18.81 20.60 -6.13
C GLN A 463 20.16 20.41 -5.43
N PRO A 464 20.96 21.47 -5.25
CA PRO A 464 22.25 21.36 -4.57
C PRO A 464 22.10 20.96 -3.10
N LEU A 465 22.97 20.05 -2.64
CA LEU A 465 23.04 19.54 -1.26
C LEU A 465 24.46 19.64 -0.67
N ASP A 466 25.32 20.46 -1.28
CA ASP A 466 26.74 20.60 -0.93
C ASP A 466 26.96 21.17 0.49
N LYS A 467 25.98 21.83 1.10
CA LYS A 467 26.10 22.38 2.46
C LYS A 467 25.73 21.39 3.56
N TRP A 468 25.23 20.21 3.21
CA TRP A 468 24.83 19.21 4.19
C TRP A 468 26.02 18.61 4.92
N ASN A 469 25.95 18.60 6.25
CA ASN A 469 26.90 17.88 7.08
C ASN A 469 26.39 16.46 7.34
N VAL A 470 26.80 15.51 6.50
CA VAL A 470 26.40 14.09 6.59
C VAL A 470 27.32 13.24 7.49
N GLY A 471 28.19 13.85 8.28
CA GLY A 471 29.22 13.14 9.06
C GLY A 471 28.71 12.20 10.16
N ASN A 472 27.41 12.21 10.46
CA ASN A 472 26.74 11.30 11.39
C ASN A 472 25.82 10.29 10.70
N VAL A 473 25.68 10.34 9.37
CA VAL A 473 24.84 9.41 8.62
C VAL A 473 25.52 8.04 8.57
N GLU A 474 24.75 7.01 8.89
CA GLU A 474 25.16 5.60 8.92
C GLU A 474 24.54 4.83 7.73
N ASN A 475 23.37 5.24 7.22
CA ASN A 475 22.69 4.56 6.11
C ASN A 475 22.26 5.54 5.00
N MET A 476 22.72 5.28 3.77
CA MET A 476 22.37 6.00 2.53
C MET A 476 21.89 5.04 1.43
N GLN A 477 21.47 3.83 1.79
CA GLN A 477 20.96 2.83 0.85
C GLN A 477 19.90 3.45 -0.06
N GLY A 478 20.06 3.35 -1.38
CA GLY A 478 19.07 3.78 -2.37
C GLY A 478 18.73 5.27 -2.32
N MET A 479 19.51 6.13 -1.64
CA MET A 479 19.13 7.52 -1.38
C MET A 479 18.73 8.30 -2.65
N PHE A 480 19.41 8.07 -3.77
CA PHE A 480 19.14 8.72 -5.07
C PHE A 480 18.86 7.70 -6.19
N ALA A 481 18.49 6.46 -5.86
CA ALA A 481 18.10 5.48 -6.86
C ALA A 481 16.93 6.02 -7.70
N ASP A 482 17.03 5.90 -9.02
CA ASP A 482 16.01 6.38 -9.97
C ASP A 482 15.71 7.91 -9.92
N SER A 483 16.52 8.71 -9.23
CA SER A 483 16.41 10.18 -9.16
C SER A 483 17.22 10.88 -10.28
N ALA A 484 16.80 12.09 -10.68
CA ALA A 484 17.58 12.94 -11.60
C ALA A 484 18.79 13.64 -10.93
N PHE A 485 19.08 13.32 -9.67
CA PHE A 485 20.13 13.97 -8.90
C PHE A 485 21.52 13.77 -9.51
N ASN A 486 22.18 14.87 -9.86
CA ASN A 486 23.56 14.87 -10.40
C ASN A 486 24.33 16.12 -9.94
N GLN A 487 24.14 16.54 -8.68
CA GLN A 487 24.79 17.71 -8.09
C GLN A 487 26.10 17.35 -7.36
N PRO A 488 27.09 18.26 -7.30
CA PRO A 488 28.37 17.96 -6.68
C PRO A 488 28.26 17.77 -5.16
N ILE A 489 28.73 16.61 -4.68
CA ILE A 489 28.72 16.21 -3.27
C ILE A 489 30.09 15.68 -2.80
N ASN A 490 31.15 15.95 -3.55
CA ASN A 490 32.52 15.50 -3.24
C ASN A 490 33.02 16.00 -1.87
N ASN A 491 32.41 17.04 -1.31
CA ASN A 491 32.78 17.60 -0.02
C ASN A 491 32.11 16.91 1.18
N TRP A 492 31.21 15.96 0.96
CA TRP A 492 30.56 15.21 2.03
C TRP A 492 31.56 14.34 2.81
N ASN A 493 31.42 14.33 4.14
CA ASN A 493 32.15 13.42 5.01
C ASN A 493 31.33 12.13 5.22
N VAL A 494 31.67 11.07 4.50
CA VAL A 494 30.94 9.80 4.51
C VAL A 494 31.60 8.70 5.36
N GLN A 495 32.55 9.05 6.24
CA GLN A 495 33.36 8.07 6.98
C GLN A 495 32.55 7.10 7.85
N LYS A 496 31.37 7.51 8.33
CA LYS A 496 30.49 6.70 9.16
C LYS A 496 29.44 5.89 8.38
N VAL A 497 29.29 6.14 7.08
CA VAL A 497 28.27 5.48 6.28
C VAL A 497 28.63 4.01 6.12
N GLU A 498 27.72 3.13 6.51
CA GLU A 498 27.86 1.68 6.46
C GLU A 498 27.20 1.07 5.22
N ASP A 499 26.10 1.64 4.72
CA ASP A 499 25.38 1.16 3.54
C ASP A 499 25.13 2.28 2.51
N MET A 500 25.68 2.10 1.30
CA MET A 500 25.44 2.91 0.11
C MET A 500 24.92 2.05 -1.06
N SER A 501 24.41 0.86 -0.78
CA SER A 501 23.88 -0.01 -1.82
C SER A 501 22.80 0.70 -2.61
N LYS A 502 22.88 0.60 -3.93
CA LYS A 502 21.96 1.23 -4.89
C LYS A 502 21.86 2.76 -4.78
N MET A 503 22.77 3.46 -4.09
CA MET A 503 22.62 4.91 -3.86
C MET A 503 22.40 5.72 -5.14
N PHE A 504 23.03 5.36 -6.27
CA PHE A 504 22.85 5.99 -7.59
C PHE A 504 22.37 4.98 -8.65
N HIS A 505 21.51 4.04 -8.26
CA HIS A 505 21.00 2.99 -9.15
C HIS A 505 20.09 3.56 -10.25
N SER A 506 20.09 2.92 -11.43
CA SER A 506 19.24 3.19 -12.61
C SER A 506 19.35 4.58 -13.26
N ARG A 507 20.16 5.50 -12.72
CA ARG A 507 20.35 6.85 -13.27
C ARG A 507 21.82 7.25 -13.29
N VAL A 508 22.16 8.11 -14.24
CA VAL A 508 23.55 8.56 -14.43
C VAL A 508 23.90 9.61 -13.36
N PHE A 509 24.79 9.25 -12.45
CA PHE A 509 25.48 10.18 -11.55
C PHE A 509 26.94 10.27 -11.97
N ASN A 510 27.44 11.48 -12.28
CA ASN A 510 28.78 11.66 -12.84
C ASN A 510 29.54 12.83 -12.20
N GLN A 511 29.37 13.05 -10.89
CA GLN A 511 30.11 14.05 -10.15
C GLN A 511 31.31 13.44 -9.40
N PRO A 512 32.42 14.19 -9.21
CA PRO A 512 33.59 13.67 -8.51
C PRO A 512 33.27 13.19 -7.10
N LEU A 513 33.89 12.06 -6.70
CA LEU A 513 33.78 11.46 -5.36
C LEU A 513 35.15 11.08 -4.77
N ASP A 514 36.23 11.56 -5.38
CA ASP A 514 37.62 11.23 -5.06
C ASP A 514 38.05 11.63 -3.63
N LYS A 515 37.33 12.54 -2.98
CA LYS A 515 37.63 12.99 -1.60
C LYS A 515 36.92 12.18 -0.52
N TRP A 516 36.01 11.29 -0.90
CA TRP A 516 35.28 10.48 0.07
C TRP A 516 36.20 9.48 0.75
N GLN A 517 36.03 9.34 2.07
CA GLN A 517 36.70 8.31 2.86
C GLN A 517 35.64 7.32 3.33
N VAL A 518 35.71 6.07 2.87
CA VAL A 518 34.66 5.05 3.02
C VAL A 518 34.99 3.98 4.09
N LYS A 519 35.54 4.41 5.23
CA LYS A 519 36.14 3.52 6.24
C LYS A 519 35.16 2.54 6.90
N SER A 520 33.92 2.98 7.15
CA SER A 520 32.88 2.14 7.78
C SER A 520 32.01 1.39 6.78
N LEU A 521 32.25 1.55 5.47
CA LEU A 521 31.39 1.00 4.43
C LEU A 521 31.38 -0.53 4.51
N LYS A 522 30.18 -1.12 4.53
CA LYS A 522 29.92 -2.56 4.54
C LYS A 522 29.21 -3.01 3.26
N ASN A 523 28.49 -2.11 2.60
CA ASN A 523 27.68 -2.45 1.43
C ASN A 523 27.62 -1.31 0.41
N MET A 524 27.96 -1.60 -0.85
CA MET A 524 27.80 -0.70 -1.99
C MET A 524 27.28 -1.43 -3.23
N GLN A 525 26.56 -2.55 -3.03
CA GLN A 525 26.00 -3.34 -4.12
C GLN A 525 25.12 -2.48 -5.03
N GLY A 526 25.31 -2.58 -6.36
CA GLY A 526 24.46 -1.87 -7.32
C GLY A 526 24.57 -0.33 -7.30
N MET A 527 25.57 0.25 -6.61
CA MET A 527 25.64 1.70 -6.38
C MET A 527 25.68 2.51 -7.68
N PHE A 528 26.45 2.07 -8.68
CA PHE A 528 26.61 2.69 -10.00
C PHE A 528 26.21 1.71 -11.10
N SER A 529 24.94 1.31 -11.15
CA SER A 529 24.45 0.34 -12.15
C SER A 529 24.39 0.91 -13.57
N GLU A 530 24.37 2.23 -13.70
CA GLU A 530 24.52 2.96 -14.96
C GLU A 530 25.97 3.38 -15.19
N TYR A 531 26.24 4.03 -16.32
CA TYR A 531 27.58 4.48 -16.68
C TYR A 531 28.15 5.53 -15.71
N PHE A 532 29.30 5.20 -15.09
CA PHE A 532 30.05 6.07 -14.17
C PHE A 532 31.43 6.44 -14.74
N LEU A 533 31.76 7.74 -14.72
CA LEU A 533 32.95 8.32 -15.37
C LEU A 533 34.08 8.75 -14.43
N GLN A 534 33.88 8.66 -13.11
CA GLN A 534 34.76 9.34 -12.17
C GLN A 534 35.80 8.40 -11.57
N ASN A 535 37.03 8.90 -11.41
CA ASN A 535 38.10 8.15 -10.76
C ASN A 535 37.92 8.16 -9.23
N ILE A 536 37.77 6.97 -8.65
CA ILE A 536 37.68 6.77 -7.19
C ILE A 536 38.69 5.72 -6.68
N ASP A 537 39.87 5.64 -7.32
CA ASP A 537 41.00 4.84 -6.85
C ASP A 537 41.49 5.25 -5.45
N SER A 538 41.14 6.46 -5.01
CA SER A 538 41.44 6.96 -3.66
C SER A 538 40.67 6.25 -2.56
N TRP A 539 39.63 5.48 -2.88
CA TRP A 539 38.84 4.76 -1.89
C TRP A 539 39.59 3.53 -1.38
N GLU A 540 39.71 3.42 -0.05
CA GLU A 540 40.31 2.27 0.63
C GLU A 540 39.22 1.22 0.92
N ILE A 541 39.03 0.24 0.03
CA ILE A 541 38.01 -0.82 0.17
C ILE A 541 38.64 -2.21 0.30
N ASP A 542 38.26 -2.92 1.35
CA ASP A 542 38.52 -4.36 1.53
C ASP A 542 37.31 -5.17 1.02
N ARG A 543 37.42 -5.74 -0.19
CA ARG A 543 36.35 -6.52 -0.83
C ARG A 543 35.95 -7.79 -0.08
N THR A 544 36.74 -8.24 0.90
CA THR A 544 36.35 -9.35 1.79
C THR A 544 35.33 -8.93 2.86
N LYS A 545 35.27 -7.61 3.16
CA LYS A 545 34.40 -7.03 4.18
C LYS A 545 33.26 -6.20 3.59
N VAL A 546 33.45 -5.65 2.39
CA VAL A 546 32.46 -4.79 1.72
C VAL A 546 31.76 -5.57 0.61
N LYS A 547 30.42 -5.64 0.69
CA LYS A 547 29.60 -6.20 -0.39
C LYS A 547 29.65 -5.26 -1.60
N THR A 548 30.24 -5.73 -2.68
CA THR A 548 30.51 -4.95 -3.91
C THR A 548 29.84 -5.54 -5.16
N ALA A 549 29.00 -6.57 -5.03
CA ALA A 549 28.32 -7.16 -6.18
C ALA A 549 27.59 -6.11 -7.03
N ASP A 550 27.85 -6.12 -8.34
CA ASP A 550 27.25 -5.22 -9.33
C ASP A 550 27.40 -3.73 -9.01
N ALA A 551 28.41 -3.33 -8.21
CA ALA A 551 28.57 -1.93 -7.82
C ALA A 551 28.84 -1.01 -9.02
N PHE A 552 29.39 -1.54 -10.12
CA PHE A 552 29.60 -0.83 -11.38
C PHE A 552 28.95 -1.57 -12.55
N SER A 553 28.32 -0.81 -13.44
CA SER A 553 27.84 -1.28 -14.73
C SER A 553 28.98 -1.87 -15.57
N PRO A 554 28.78 -2.95 -16.33
CA PRO A 554 29.74 -3.45 -17.31
C PRO A 554 30.16 -2.40 -18.35
N ASN A 555 29.33 -1.38 -18.55
CA ASN A 555 29.57 -0.31 -19.51
C ASN A 555 30.39 0.85 -18.93
N SER A 556 30.63 0.92 -17.62
CA SER A 556 31.34 2.06 -16.98
C SER A 556 32.74 2.22 -17.56
N ALA A 557 33.11 3.42 -18.01
CA ALA A 557 34.44 3.65 -18.57
C ALA A 557 35.55 3.67 -17.51
N PHE A 558 35.21 3.89 -16.25
CA PHE A 558 36.15 3.79 -15.16
C PHE A 558 35.68 2.71 -14.17
N VAL A 559 36.51 1.69 -14.00
CA VAL A 559 36.37 0.68 -12.94
C VAL A 559 37.56 0.85 -11.99
N PRO A 560 37.34 1.10 -10.69
CA PRO A 560 38.44 1.33 -9.76
C PRO A 560 39.37 0.13 -9.62
N LYS A 561 40.67 0.37 -9.39
CA LYS A 561 41.69 -0.69 -9.25
C LYS A 561 41.32 -1.72 -8.18
N TRP A 562 40.78 -1.26 -7.06
CA TRP A 562 40.36 -2.13 -5.96
C TRP A 562 39.14 -3.00 -6.31
N TYR A 563 38.36 -2.65 -7.34
CA TYR A 563 37.16 -3.39 -7.78
C TYR A 563 37.46 -4.46 -8.84
N GLY A 564 38.38 -4.15 -9.76
CA GLY A 564 38.62 -4.92 -10.99
C GLY A 564 39.48 -6.19 -10.85
N GLU A 565 39.81 -6.64 -9.65
CA GLU A 565 40.59 -7.88 -9.46
C GLU A 565 39.66 -9.08 -9.29
N ASP A 566 39.18 -9.63 -10.40
CA ASP A 566 39.38 -11.07 -10.59
C ASP A 566 40.73 -11.17 -11.29
N ILE A 567 41.77 -11.45 -10.52
CA ILE A 567 43.12 -11.71 -11.02
C ILE A 567 42.99 -12.87 -12.01
N ILE A 568 42.97 -12.58 -13.32
CA ILE A 568 43.59 -13.53 -14.23
C ILE A 568 45.07 -13.38 -13.87
N ASN A 569 45.64 -14.44 -13.29
CA ASN A 569 47.07 -14.48 -13.01
C ASN A 569 47.81 -14.03 -14.27
N ASP A 570 48.82 -13.16 -14.16
CA ASP A 570 49.64 -12.75 -15.32
C ASP A 570 50.16 -13.99 -16.10
N GLU A 571 50.33 -15.14 -15.42
CA GLU A 571 50.65 -16.45 -15.98
C GLU A 571 49.47 -17.10 -16.75
N GLU A 572 48.23 -16.96 -16.25
CA GLU A 572 47.02 -17.54 -16.86
C GLU A 572 46.52 -16.70 -18.05
N LEU A 573 46.68 -15.37 -17.99
CA LEU A 573 46.45 -14.48 -19.13
C LEU A 573 47.53 -14.69 -20.19
N ALA A 574 48.80 -14.87 -19.78
CA ALA A 574 49.87 -15.19 -20.70
C ALA A 574 49.66 -16.56 -21.36
N ASP A 575 49.17 -17.57 -20.64
CA ASP A 575 48.86 -18.90 -21.19
C ASP A 575 47.64 -18.87 -22.12
N GLU A 576 46.56 -18.16 -21.77
CA GLU A 576 45.37 -17.99 -22.62
C GLU A 576 45.68 -17.18 -23.88
N VAL A 577 46.44 -16.08 -23.77
CA VAL A 577 46.90 -15.28 -24.91
C VAL A 577 47.95 -16.05 -25.73
N SER A 578 48.79 -16.88 -25.13
CA SER A 578 49.73 -17.74 -25.87
C SER A 578 49.01 -18.85 -26.64
N SER A 579 47.89 -19.37 -26.12
CA SER A 579 47.06 -20.38 -26.79
C SER A 579 46.39 -19.88 -28.08
N CYS A 580 46.30 -18.56 -28.25
CA CYS A 580 45.83 -17.90 -29.46
C CYS A 580 46.79 -18.00 -30.65
N PHE A 581 48.00 -18.56 -30.47
CA PHE A 581 49.00 -18.67 -31.51
C PHE A 581 49.41 -20.13 -31.77
N GLU A 582 49.02 -20.72 -32.90
CA GLU A 582 49.58 -21.98 -33.40
C GLU A 582 50.70 -21.72 -34.41
N PHE A 583 51.89 -22.27 -34.16
CA PHE A 583 53.10 -21.96 -34.95
C PHE A 583 53.71 -23.18 -35.65
N GLY A 584 53.74 -23.12 -36.99
CA GLY A 584 54.56 -23.99 -37.85
C GLY A 584 55.95 -23.39 -38.14
N VAL A 585 56.93 -24.25 -38.41
CA VAL A 585 58.39 -23.96 -38.42
C VAL A 585 58.81 -22.86 -39.41
N GLY A 586 59.54 -21.81 -38.98
CA GLY A 586 60.56 -21.16 -39.83
C GLY A 586 60.64 -19.62 -39.99
N CYS A 587 60.27 -18.77 -39.02
CA CYS A 587 60.71 -17.36 -38.99
C CYS A 587 60.89 -16.88 -37.53
N GLU A 588 62.06 -16.36 -37.13
CA GLU A 588 62.32 -15.85 -35.76
C GLU A 588 61.97 -14.35 -35.62
N VAL A 589 61.23 -14.00 -34.57
CA VAL A 589 60.96 -12.60 -34.15
C VAL A 589 61.50 -12.46 -32.73
N ASP A 590 62.58 -11.68 -32.56
CA ASP A 590 63.29 -11.65 -31.26
C ASP A 590 62.60 -10.82 -30.17
N LYS A 591 61.74 -9.85 -30.52
CA LYS A 591 61.04 -9.03 -29.52
C LYS A 591 59.77 -8.38 -30.04
N VAL A 592 58.69 -8.52 -29.28
CA VAL A 592 57.49 -7.68 -29.39
C VAL A 592 57.27 -7.04 -28.02
N SER A 593 57.10 -5.72 -27.96
CA SER A 593 56.86 -5.00 -26.71
C SER A 593 55.69 -4.05 -26.88
N PHE A 594 54.76 -4.08 -25.93
CA PHE A 594 53.64 -3.16 -25.86
C PHE A 594 53.87 -2.24 -24.64
N GLU A 595 53.93 -0.93 -24.87
CA GLU A 595 53.90 0.05 -23.79
C GLU A 595 52.45 0.47 -23.57
N LEU A 596 51.95 0.23 -22.35
CA LEU A 596 50.64 0.68 -21.92
C LEU A 596 50.79 2.01 -21.20
N PRO A 597 50.09 3.08 -21.63
CA PRO A 597 50.36 4.44 -21.17
C PRO A 597 50.06 4.72 -19.68
N PHE A 598 49.51 3.75 -18.92
CA PHE A 598 49.09 3.95 -17.52
C PHE A 598 49.61 2.92 -16.51
N LYS A 599 50.62 2.12 -16.88
CA LYS A 599 51.35 1.23 -15.94
C LYS A 599 52.84 1.54 -16.09
N GLU A 600 53.54 1.86 -15.00
CA GLU A 600 55.02 2.01 -15.00
C GLU A 600 55.75 0.72 -15.42
N ASN A 601 55.03 -0.41 -15.55
CA ASN A 601 55.53 -1.65 -16.10
C ASN A 601 55.01 -1.88 -17.51
N SER A 602 55.83 -1.56 -18.50
CA SER A 602 55.75 -2.10 -19.87
C SER A 602 55.65 -3.64 -19.81
N ILE A 603 54.67 -4.26 -20.45
CA ILE A 603 54.68 -5.72 -20.63
C ILE A 603 55.71 -6.01 -21.73
N LYS A 604 56.86 -6.53 -21.32
CA LYS A 604 57.98 -6.89 -22.20
C LYS A 604 58.00 -8.40 -22.34
N PHE A 605 57.78 -8.89 -23.56
CA PHE A 605 58.00 -10.29 -23.89
C PHE A 605 59.51 -10.47 -24.18
N PHE A 606 60.18 -11.36 -23.45
CA PHE A 606 61.59 -11.69 -23.63
C PHE A 606 61.77 -13.18 -23.92
N LYS A 607 62.78 -13.54 -24.73
CA LYS A 607 63.28 -14.91 -24.88
C LYS A 607 64.17 -15.24 -23.67
N GLY A 608 63.73 -16.12 -22.77
CA GLY A 608 64.53 -16.61 -21.64
C GLY A 608 63.86 -17.67 -20.76
N ASP A 609 64.57 -18.80 -20.60
CA ASP A 609 64.46 -20.01 -19.74
C ASP A 609 63.12 -20.73 -19.50
N LYS A 610 61.97 -20.17 -19.88
CA LYS A 610 60.70 -20.92 -19.98
C LYS A 610 60.10 -20.70 -21.37
N GLN A 611 60.45 -21.58 -22.31
CA GLN A 611 60.10 -21.43 -23.73
C GLN A 611 58.62 -21.75 -24.03
N GLY A 612 57.85 -20.72 -24.39
CA GLY A 612 56.96 -20.76 -25.55
C GLY A 612 57.75 -20.34 -26.79
N ASN A 613 57.74 -21.15 -27.85
CA ASN A 613 58.49 -20.90 -29.07
C ASN A 613 57.78 -19.83 -29.93
N PHE A 614 58.32 -18.61 -29.98
CA PHE A 614 57.86 -17.57 -30.91
C PHE A 614 58.49 -17.80 -32.28
N ALA A 615 57.76 -18.45 -33.18
CA ALA A 615 58.16 -18.56 -34.58
C ALA A 615 56.96 -18.32 -35.53
N ARG A 616 57.05 -17.25 -36.34
CA ARG A 616 56.14 -16.75 -37.39
C ARG A 616 55.04 -15.75 -37.02
N ILE A 617 55.40 -14.47 -37.06
CA ILE A 617 54.61 -13.50 -37.84
C ILE A 617 55.44 -13.20 -39.10
N CYS A 618 55.27 -14.03 -40.13
CA CYS A 618 55.85 -13.76 -41.43
C CYS A 618 54.79 -13.02 -42.27
N LEU A 619 54.66 -11.72 -42.05
CA LEU A 619 53.93 -10.85 -42.98
C LEU A 619 54.83 -10.62 -44.20
N PRO A 620 54.36 -10.86 -45.44
CA PRO A 620 55.21 -10.77 -46.62
C PRO A 620 55.92 -9.43 -46.72
N TYR A 621 57.23 -9.45 -46.97
CA TYR A 621 58.02 -8.25 -47.21
C TYR A 621 57.81 -7.78 -48.65
N ALA A 622 57.06 -6.68 -48.76
CA ALA A 622 57.27 -5.53 -49.64
C ALA A 622 55.91 -4.81 -49.77
N GLU A 623 55.85 -3.52 -49.44
CA GLU A 623 54.68 -2.62 -49.64
C GLU A 623 53.62 -2.47 -48.53
N TYR A 624 53.95 -2.60 -47.25
CA TYR A 624 53.04 -2.17 -46.17
C TYR A 624 53.73 -1.20 -45.22
N SER A 625 53.05 -0.10 -44.86
CA SER A 625 53.51 0.78 -43.78
C SER A 625 53.43 0.04 -42.44
N ASP A 626 54.36 0.35 -41.53
CA ASP A 626 54.41 -0.25 -40.18
C ASP A 626 53.07 -0.12 -39.44
N GLU A 627 52.32 0.94 -39.74
CA GLU A 627 51.00 1.26 -39.18
C GLU A 627 49.90 0.28 -39.64
N LYS A 628 49.89 -0.11 -40.92
CA LYS A 628 48.94 -1.11 -41.43
C LYS A 628 49.29 -2.51 -40.92
N ARG A 629 50.58 -2.78 -40.78
CA ARG A 629 51.10 -4.03 -40.22
C ARG A 629 50.70 -4.21 -38.74
N ALA A 630 50.78 -3.14 -37.96
CA ALA A 630 50.33 -3.12 -36.56
C ALA A 630 48.80 -3.29 -36.46
N LYS A 631 48.04 -2.69 -37.39
CA LYS A 631 46.59 -2.82 -37.46
C LYS A 631 46.13 -4.25 -37.77
N ASP A 632 46.78 -4.94 -38.71
CA ASP A 632 46.43 -6.31 -39.06
C ASP A 632 46.75 -7.29 -37.90
N ILE A 633 47.85 -7.06 -37.17
CA ILE A 633 48.18 -7.81 -35.95
C ILE A 633 47.12 -7.58 -34.87
N TYR A 634 46.64 -6.33 -34.72
CA TYR A 634 45.59 -5.96 -33.78
C TYR A 634 44.26 -6.64 -34.09
N GLU A 635 43.79 -6.61 -35.34
CA GLU A 635 42.53 -7.25 -35.75
C GLU A 635 42.58 -8.77 -35.51
N HIS A 636 43.73 -9.41 -35.74
CA HIS A 636 43.92 -10.83 -35.48
C HIS A 636 43.89 -11.19 -33.97
N ILE A 637 44.53 -10.37 -33.13
CA ILE A 637 44.52 -10.56 -31.68
C ILE A 637 43.10 -10.35 -31.13
N SER A 638 42.39 -9.31 -31.60
CA SER A 638 41.01 -9.03 -31.20
C SER A 638 40.07 -10.19 -31.53
N MET A 639 40.15 -10.71 -32.76
CA MET A 639 39.33 -11.85 -33.20
C MET A 639 39.63 -13.14 -32.43
N CYS A 640 40.89 -13.38 -32.05
CA CYS A 640 41.24 -14.56 -31.27
C CYS A 640 40.72 -14.47 -29.82
N LEU A 641 40.87 -13.31 -29.18
CA LEU A 641 40.40 -13.10 -27.82
C LEU A 641 38.86 -13.18 -27.70
N ASP A 642 38.14 -12.74 -28.73
CA ASP A 642 36.69 -12.97 -28.85
C ASP A 642 36.34 -14.47 -28.91
N SER A 643 37.15 -15.27 -29.61
CA SER A 643 36.92 -16.71 -29.78
C SER A 643 37.08 -17.52 -28.49
N ILE A 644 37.91 -17.05 -27.55
CA ILE A 644 38.12 -17.66 -26.23
C ILE A 644 37.22 -17.06 -25.12
N LYS A 645 36.20 -16.26 -25.51
CA LYS A 645 35.22 -15.62 -24.61
C LYS A 645 35.81 -14.65 -23.58
N VAL A 646 36.99 -14.10 -23.83
CA VAL A 646 37.47 -12.93 -23.10
C VAL A 646 36.64 -11.74 -23.59
N ARG A 647 35.73 -11.23 -22.76
CA ARG A 647 34.78 -10.18 -23.16
C ARG A 647 35.54 -8.92 -23.62
N GLU A 648 35.09 -8.34 -24.73
CA GLU A 648 35.57 -7.05 -25.28
C GLU A 648 35.61 -5.92 -24.21
N SER A 649 34.73 -5.98 -23.21
CA SER A 649 34.70 -5.07 -22.05
C SER A 649 35.90 -5.18 -21.09
N LYS A 650 36.65 -6.29 -21.11
CA LYS A 650 37.96 -6.41 -20.42
C LYS A 650 39.10 -5.79 -21.25
N MET A 651 38.94 -5.67 -22.56
CA MET A 651 39.93 -5.05 -23.47
C MET A 651 39.76 -3.54 -23.61
N MET A 652 38.52 -3.01 -23.55
CA MET A 652 38.25 -1.56 -23.67
C MET A 652 38.90 -0.71 -22.58
N THR A 653 39.29 -1.29 -21.44
CA THR A 653 40.09 -0.63 -20.39
C THR A 653 41.52 -0.26 -20.82
N LEU A 654 41.97 -0.69 -22.00
CA LEU A 654 43.24 -0.31 -22.59
C LEU A 654 43.02 0.82 -23.61
N HIS A 655 42.99 2.07 -23.13
CA HIS A 655 43.16 3.23 -24.00
C HIS A 655 44.58 3.21 -24.60
N PHE A 656 44.72 2.78 -25.86
CA PHE A 656 45.96 2.93 -26.62
C PHE A 656 45.96 4.28 -27.34
N ASP A 657 46.26 5.35 -26.61
CA ASP A 657 46.51 6.64 -27.23
C ASP A 657 48.03 6.82 -27.43
N GLY A 658 48.49 6.61 -28.66
CA GLY A 658 49.81 7.06 -29.12
C GLY A 658 50.95 6.03 -29.15
N ILE A 659 51.52 5.89 -30.36
CA ILE A 659 52.85 5.39 -30.75
C ILE A 659 53.05 3.87 -30.82
N TYR A 660 53.03 3.35 -32.05
CA TYR A 660 53.51 2.01 -32.41
C TYR A 660 54.98 2.07 -32.81
N ARG A 661 55.85 1.28 -32.15
CA ARG A 661 57.21 1.00 -32.64
C ARG A 661 57.51 -0.49 -32.56
N ALA A 662 57.57 -1.14 -33.73
CA ALA A 662 58.21 -2.45 -33.87
C ALA A 662 59.66 -2.23 -34.33
N THR A 663 60.63 -2.67 -33.55
CA THR A 663 62.05 -2.66 -33.95
C THR A 663 62.50 -4.08 -34.26
N HIS A 664 62.90 -4.33 -35.49
CA HIS A 664 63.57 -5.56 -35.90
C HIS A 664 65.08 -5.44 -35.63
N ILE A 665 65.66 -6.37 -34.88
CA ILE A 665 67.12 -6.47 -34.70
C ILE A 665 67.47 -7.96 -34.79
N GLY A 666 67.96 -8.41 -35.94
CA GLY A 666 68.42 -9.79 -36.16
C GLY A 666 68.73 -10.04 -37.64
N GLU A 667 69.91 -10.60 -37.93
CA GLU A 667 70.30 -11.03 -39.28
C GLU A 667 69.69 -12.42 -39.56
N CYS A 668 68.99 -12.59 -40.69
CA CYS A 668 68.48 -13.89 -41.10
C CYS A 668 69.61 -14.73 -41.72
N GLU A 669 69.96 -15.87 -41.12
CA GLU A 669 70.78 -16.88 -41.79
C GLU A 669 69.98 -17.51 -42.94
N THR A 670 70.55 -17.46 -44.14
CA THR A 670 70.02 -18.11 -45.34
C THR A 670 70.18 -19.62 -45.24
N LEU A 671 69.07 -20.34 -45.06
CA LEU A 671 69.03 -21.79 -45.28
C LEU A 671 68.89 -22.07 -46.79
N ASP A 672 70.00 -22.50 -47.40
CA ASP A 672 70.01 -23.08 -48.74
C ASP A 672 69.12 -24.34 -48.80
N PHE A 673 68.11 -24.34 -49.65
CA PHE A 673 67.47 -25.56 -50.15
C PHE A 673 67.66 -25.66 -51.67
N PRO A 674 68.02 -26.84 -52.19
CA PRO A 674 68.35 -27.00 -53.60
C PRO A 674 67.10 -26.92 -54.48
N HIS A 675 67.22 -26.13 -55.53
CA HIS A 675 66.24 -25.94 -56.59
C HIS A 675 65.64 -27.23 -57.15
N SER A 676 64.31 -27.26 -57.30
CA SER A 676 63.69 -27.68 -58.56
C SER A 676 62.32 -27.03 -58.73
N GLN A 677 62.19 -26.34 -59.87
CA GLN A 677 61.01 -25.66 -60.44
C GLN A 677 60.30 -26.57 -61.46
N PRO A 678 59.13 -26.18 -62.05
CA PRO A 678 58.42 -24.90 -61.95
C PRO A 678 57.12 -24.93 -61.13
#